data_AF-A0A8C6Q5I4-F1
#
_entry.id   AF-A0A8C6Q5I4-F1
#
_cell.length_a   1.000
_cell.length_b   1.000
_cell.length_c   1.000
_cell.angle_alpha   90.00
_cell.angle_beta   90.00
_cell.angle_gamma   90.00
#
_symmetry.space_group_name_H-M   'P 1'
#
loop_
_entity.id
_entity.type
_entity.pdbx_description
1 polymer ?
#
loop_
_entity_poly.entity_id
_entity_poly.type
_entity_poly.pdbx_seq_one_letter_code
_entity_poly.pdbx_strand_id
1 'polypeptide(L)'
;MADLSPVENLRIPSKEELRELRELPIDPQAEQEIIDSIEEVYFSSDSFDMVQHELEKLPPELNLQELEEYRDTLKKQQDAVSKKVADLILEKQPAYVKELERVTALQTNLQLAAVICTNARRQLRVSKEGFTEASLGLLANQRRRQLLTGLLKSLRTIKTLTLNELSALLTQEEDYPGAIQLCLECQKAASTFKHYSCIRYSNNRWILWFNWVQWEKEQLDVALSKTCKHFDILHYTKVQLAYSLLDKTQTAMDQLHMHFTQAIHNTVFQVVLGYVELCAGNADTKFQKMQYKDLCTHITPDSYIPCLMDLCKALWEVMLSYYRTMQWHEDATKKKSKKKSDYNLSKANAPILTNTTLNVIRLVGKYMQMMNILKPIAFDVIHCVSQLFDYYLYAVYTFFGRNDMYESSGLGLISSRLRTTLNRIQENLIDMVRQHLSVPLFHGSAEDRKEKVPSPHLSQLVVLTNSGTLYGLAQRVVATESLVFLAEQFESLQSHLDTVMPAAKKPFLQQFYSQTVSTAGELRKPIYWIVAAKAIDYEQMLLLMAGVKWDIKEIMSQHNVYVDVLLKEFEQFNKRLSDVSKQVRIPLPVSNVLWEHCIRLANRTLVEGYSNVKKCSNEGRALMQLDFQQFLMKLEKLTDLRPIPDKEFVETYIKAYYLTENDMEQFIKNHREYSMKQLANLVNVCLGSHINKKARQKLLAAIDDIDRPKR
;
A
#
# COMPACT_ATOMS: atom_id res chain seq x y z
N MET A 1 -60.45 -21.75 -19.02
CA MET A 1 -61.47 -22.52 -19.77
C MET A 1 -62.03 -23.57 -18.84
N ALA A 2 -63.34 -23.76 -18.91
CA ALA A 2 -64.24 -24.46 -17.98
C ALA A 2 -64.69 -23.62 -16.76
N ASP A 3 -65.65 -22.71 -17.03
CA ASP A 3 -66.64 -22.25 -16.08
C ASP A 3 -67.37 -23.45 -15.46
N LEU A 4 -67.35 -23.57 -14.14
CA LEU A 4 -68.22 -24.46 -13.37
C LEU A 4 -68.73 -23.71 -12.15
N SER A 5 -69.61 -22.74 -12.38
CA SER A 5 -70.78 -22.59 -11.52
C SER A 5 -71.93 -23.33 -12.20
N PRO A 6 -72.48 -24.33 -11.54
CA PRO A 6 -73.86 -24.15 -11.12
C PRO A 6 -73.96 -24.58 -9.67
N VAL A 7 -73.82 -23.63 -8.74
CA VAL A 7 -74.55 -23.77 -7.49
C VAL A 7 -75.99 -23.49 -7.88
N GLU A 8 -76.72 -24.55 -8.25
CA GLU A 8 -78.17 -24.50 -8.23
C GLU A 8 -78.55 -23.91 -6.86
N ASN A 9 -79.21 -22.76 -6.89
CA ASN A 9 -79.79 -22.15 -5.72
C ASN A 9 -80.80 -23.16 -5.16
N LEU A 10 -80.33 -24.02 -4.25
CA LEU A 10 -81.18 -24.79 -3.34
C LEU A 10 -81.90 -23.74 -2.50
N ARG A 11 -83.08 -23.35 -2.99
CA ARG A 11 -84.01 -22.47 -2.32
C ARG A 11 -84.37 -23.17 -1.01
N ILE A 12 -83.81 -22.70 0.09
CA ILE A 12 -84.17 -23.17 1.43
C ILE A 12 -85.64 -22.74 1.60
N PRO A 13 -86.59 -23.66 1.82
CA PRO A 13 -87.95 -23.27 2.14
C PRO A 13 -87.91 -22.42 3.41
N SER A 14 -88.55 -21.28 3.36
CA SER A 14 -88.54 -20.31 4.47
C SER A 14 -89.16 -20.94 5.71
N LYS A 15 -88.70 -20.51 6.89
CA LYS A 15 -89.23 -20.99 8.19
C LYS A 15 -90.74 -20.74 8.34
N GLU A 16 -91.29 -19.87 7.51
CA GLU A 16 -92.71 -19.55 7.38
C GLU A 16 -93.46 -20.57 6.51
N GLU A 17 -92.90 -20.99 5.36
CA GLU A 17 -93.48 -22.06 4.51
C GLU A 17 -93.58 -23.42 5.24
N LEU A 18 -92.65 -23.74 6.15
CA LEU A 18 -92.73 -24.93 7.00
C LEU A 18 -93.70 -24.78 8.18
N ARG A 19 -94.04 -23.54 8.57
CA ARG A 19 -95.03 -23.25 9.64
C ARG A 19 -96.47 -23.27 9.11
N GLU A 20 -96.68 -22.95 7.84
CA GLU A 20 -98.00 -22.98 7.19
C GLU A 20 -98.58 -24.41 7.04
N LEU A 21 -97.74 -25.46 7.14
CA LEU A 21 -98.20 -26.86 7.21
C LEU A 21 -98.83 -27.25 8.57
N ARG A 22 -98.92 -26.31 9.50
CA ARG A 22 -99.39 -26.55 10.87
C ARG A 22 -100.84 -26.08 11.07
N GLU A 23 -101.77 -26.61 10.30
CA GLU A 23 -103.20 -26.42 10.57
C GLU A 23 -103.83 -27.65 11.25
N LEU A 24 -104.50 -27.36 12.37
CA LEU A 24 -105.24 -28.19 13.34
C LEU A 24 -104.42 -28.83 14.50
N PRO A 25 -104.82 -28.55 15.78
CA PRO A 25 -104.26 -29.22 16.95
C PRO A 25 -104.90 -30.60 17.11
N ILE A 26 -104.10 -31.65 16.98
CA ILE A 26 -104.47 -33.02 17.32
C ILE A 26 -103.49 -33.50 18.39
N ASP A 27 -104.00 -34.25 19.36
CA ASP A 27 -103.30 -34.70 20.57
C ASP A 27 -101.94 -35.36 20.23
N PRO A 28 -100.80 -34.93 20.82
CA PRO A 28 -99.49 -35.49 20.49
C PRO A 28 -99.36 -36.99 20.77
N GLN A 29 -100.17 -37.54 21.68
CA GLN A 29 -100.23 -38.99 21.93
C GLN A 29 -100.95 -39.74 20.80
N ALA A 30 -102.01 -39.16 20.23
CA ALA A 30 -102.74 -39.75 19.10
C ALA A 30 -101.90 -39.75 17.81
N GLU A 31 -101.08 -38.70 17.58
CA GLU A 31 -100.16 -38.66 16.44
C GLU A 31 -99.04 -39.73 16.55
N GLN A 32 -98.61 -40.07 17.76
CA GLN A 32 -97.63 -41.13 18.00
C GLN A 32 -98.22 -42.53 17.85
N GLU A 33 -99.43 -42.77 18.34
CA GLU A 33 -100.15 -44.04 18.12
C GLU A 33 -100.47 -44.28 16.63
N ILE A 34 -100.75 -43.22 15.86
CA ILE A 34 -100.94 -43.32 14.40
C ILE A 34 -99.63 -43.67 13.70
N ILE A 35 -98.48 -43.17 14.15
CA ILE A 35 -97.17 -43.50 13.56
C ILE A 35 -96.74 -44.92 13.95
N ASP A 36 -97.02 -45.36 15.18
CA ASP A 36 -96.73 -46.71 15.65
C ASP A 36 -97.67 -47.76 14.99
N SER A 37 -98.82 -47.32 14.43
CA SER A 37 -99.71 -48.15 13.62
C SER A 37 -99.22 -48.39 12.18
N ILE A 38 -98.16 -47.70 11.75
CA ILE A 38 -97.57 -47.88 10.42
C ILE A 38 -96.69 -49.13 10.44
N GLU A 39 -96.89 -50.03 9.47
CA GLU A 39 -96.11 -51.26 9.38
C GLU A 39 -94.60 -50.99 9.23
N GLU A 40 -93.78 -51.71 9.99
CA GLU A 40 -92.31 -51.55 10.01
C GLU A 40 -91.65 -51.75 8.63
N VAL A 41 -92.35 -52.44 7.72
CA VAL A 41 -91.91 -52.71 6.34
C VAL A 41 -91.67 -51.40 5.57
N TYR A 42 -92.39 -50.33 5.90
CA TYR A 42 -92.25 -49.00 5.28
C TYR A 42 -90.94 -48.27 5.63
N PHE A 43 -90.23 -48.67 6.69
CA PHE A 43 -88.98 -48.02 7.13
C PHE A 43 -87.72 -48.66 6.54
N SER A 44 -87.86 -49.70 5.70
CA SER A 44 -86.75 -50.41 5.08
C SER A 44 -86.25 -49.66 3.84
N SER A 45 -85.01 -49.16 3.88
CA SER A 45 -84.48 -48.18 2.92
C SER A 45 -83.83 -48.73 1.65
N ASP A 46 -83.85 -50.04 1.41
CA ASP A 46 -83.24 -50.63 0.21
C ASP A 46 -84.26 -51.46 -0.57
N SER A 47 -84.86 -50.84 -1.60
CA SER A 47 -85.65 -51.47 -2.68
C SER A 47 -87.01 -52.11 -2.31
N PHE A 48 -87.85 -51.41 -1.54
CA PHE A 48 -89.24 -51.83 -1.32
C PHE A 48 -90.22 -51.04 -2.23
N ASP A 49 -91.01 -51.74 -3.05
CA ASP A 49 -92.03 -51.14 -3.91
C ASP A 49 -93.35 -50.98 -3.14
N MET A 50 -93.51 -49.79 -2.56
CA MET A 50 -94.61 -49.41 -1.68
C MET A 50 -95.97 -49.54 -2.37
N VAL A 51 -96.01 -49.34 -3.70
CA VAL A 51 -97.25 -49.34 -4.48
C VAL A 51 -97.74 -50.77 -4.73
N GLN A 52 -96.81 -51.69 -4.99
CA GLN A 52 -97.15 -53.09 -5.28
C GLN A 52 -97.67 -53.83 -4.03
N HIS A 53 -97.09 -53.56 -2.86
CA HIS A 53 -97.49 -54.18 -1.60
C HIS A 53 -98.90 -53.77 -1.15
N GLU A 54 -99.29 -52.53 -1.39
CA GLU A 54 -100.63 -52.04 -1.04
C GLU A 54 -101.71 -52.52 -2.02
N LEU A 55 -101.34 -52.75 -3.28
CA LEU A 55 -102.23 -53.34 -4.28
C LEU A 55 -102.51 -54.83 -4.02
N GLU A 56 -101.58 -55.57 -3.39
CA GLU A 56 -101.75 -56.98 -3.03
C GLU A 56 -102.64 -57.21 -1.80
N LYS A 57 -102.85 -56.18 -0.96
CA LYS A 57 -103.71 -56.26 0.24
C LYS A 57 -105.20 -56.04 -0.03
N LEU A 58 -105.59 -55.62 -1.24
CA LEU A 58 -106.98 -55.37 -1.57
C LEU A 58 -107.75 -56.67 -1.86
N PRO A 59 -108.95 -56.88 -1.27
CA PRO A 59 -109.77 -58.04 -1.58
C PRO A 59 -110.35 -57.98 -3.00
N PRO A 60 -110.66 -59.15 -3.62
CA PRO A 60 -111.09 -59.23 -5.02
C PRO A 60 -112.50 -58.68 -5.32
N GLU A 61 -113.34 -58.39 -4.32
CA GLU A 61 -114.61 -57.65 -4.48
C GLU A 61 -114.46 -56.27 -3.81
N LEU A 62 -114.46 -55.20 -4.63
CA LEU A 62 -114.14 -53.83 -4.18
C LEU A 62 -115.42 -53.07 -3.79
N ASN A 63 -115.59 -52.76 -2.51
CA ASN A 63 -116.58 -51.80 -2.03
C ASN A 63 -115.99 -50.37 -2.01
N LEU A 64 -116.67 -49.41 -2.63
CA LEU A 64 -116.21 -48.01 -2.70
C LEU A 64 -116.04 -47.36 -1.33
N GLN A 65 -116.89 -47.70 -0.35
CA GLN A 65 -116.82 -47.11 1.00
C GLN A 65 -115.57 -47.58 1.77
N GLU A 66 -115.22 -48.86 1.69
CA GLU A 66 -114.05 -49.42 2.39
C GLU A 66 -112.73 -48.89 1.80
N LEU A 67 -112.68 -48.66 0.48
CA LEU A 67 -111.54 -48.02 -0.19
C LEU A 67 -111.38 -46.54 0.19
N GLU A 68 -112.47 -45.81 0.34
CA GLU A 68 -112.42 -44.41 0.76
C GLU A 68 -111.96 -44.26 2.21
N GLU A 69 -112.44 -45.13 3.11
CA GLU A 69 -111.96 -45.20 4.49
C GLU A 69 -110.47 -45.58 4.55
N TYR A 70 -110.04 -46.57 3.76
CA TYR A 70 -108.64 -46.97 3.69
C TYR A 70 -107.73 -45.84 3.17
N ARG A 71 -108.12 -45.17 2.08
CA ARG A 71 -107.42 -43.98 1.56
C ARG A 71 -107.31 -42.87 2.61
N ASP A 72 -108.37 -42.62 3.36
CA ASP A 72 -108.40 -41.56 4.35
C ASP A 72 -107.53 -41.91 5.58
N THR A 73 -107.37 -43.19 5.93
CA THR A 73 -106.38 -43.63 6.92
C THR A 73 -104.93 -43.42 6.45
N LEU A 74 -104.62 -43.76 5.20
CA LEU A 74 -103.28 -43.54 4.61
C LEU A 74 -102.92 -42.04 4.52
N LYS A 75 -103.88 -41.19 4.16
CA LYS A 75 -103.68 -39.73 4.17
C LYS A 75 -103.36 -39.21 5.57
N LYS A 76 -104.09 -39.66 6.59
CA LYS A 76 -103.81 -39.28 7.99
C LYS A 76 -102.41 -39.72 8.44
N GLN A 77 -101.97 -40.92 8.05
CA GLN A 77 -100.61 -41.40 8.33
C GLN A 77 -99.55 -40.57 7.60
N GLN A 78 -99.76 -40.23 6.33
CA GLN A 78 -98.87 -39.37 5.54
C GLN A 78 -98.70 -37.97 6.15
N ASP A 79 -99.81 -37.35 6.57
CA ASP A 79 -99.78 -36.01 7.17
C ASP A 79 -99.01 -36.02 8.51
N ALA A 80 -99.23 -37.03 9.35
CA ALA A 80 -98.51 -37.20 10.62
C ALA A 80 -97.00 -37.40 10.42
N VAL A 81 -96.60 -38.23 9.45
CA VAL A 81 -95.17 -38.45 9.13
C VAL A 81 -94.54 -37.19 8.55
N SER A 82 -95.22 -36.50 7.64
CA SER A 82 -94.71 -35.27 7.02
C SER A 82 -94.45 -34.17 8.04
N LYS A 83 -95.34 -34.02 9.02
CA LYS A 83 -95.19 -33.08 10.14
C LYS A 83 -94.01 -33.44 11.05
N LYS A 84 -93.85 -34.72 11.40
CA LYS A 84 -92.71 -35.19 12.22
C LYS A 84 -91.36 -35.03 11.51
N VAL A 85 -91.31 -35.25 10.20
CA VAL A 85 -90.11 -35.02 9.38
C VAL A 85 -89.78 -33.53 9.33
N ALA A 86 -90.77 -32.65 9.15
CA ALA A 86 -90.55 -31.20 9.17
C ALA A 86 -89.99 -30.72 10.52
N ASP A 87 -90.50 -31.24 11.64
CA ASP A 87 -90.01 -30.93 12.98
C ASP A 87 -88.56 -31.42 13.20
N LEU A 88 -88.24 -32.65 12.76
CA LEU A 88 -86.87 -33.20 12.82
C LEU A 88 -85.87 -32.42 11.95
N ILE A 89 -86.30 -31.93 10.78
CA ILE A 89 -85.48 -31.08 9.91
C ILE A 89 -85.22 -29.74 10.58
N LEU A 90 -86.24 -29.12 11.19
CA LEU A 90 -86.09 -27.88 11.93
C LEU A 90 -85.17 -28.05 13.15
N GLU A 91 -85.25 -29.18 13.85
CA GLU A 91 -84.40 -29.46 15.02
C GLU A 91 -82.93 -29.70 14.61
N LYS A 92 -82.68 -30.38 13.49
CA LYS A 92 -81.31 -30.68 13.01
C LYS A 92 -80.71 -29.61 12.07
N GLN A 93 -81.47 -28.58 11.71
CA GLN A 93 -81.01 -27.45 10.90
C GLN A 93 -79.67 -26.82 11.36
N PRO A 94 -79.41 -26.57 12.66
CA PRO A 94 -78.13 -25.99 13.09
C PRO A 94 -76.92 -26.91 12.84
N ALA A 95 -77.10 -28.23 12.93
CA ALA A 95 -76.03 -29.19 12.63
C ALA A 95 -75.69 -29.21 11.14
N TYR A 96 -76.71 -29.10 10.27
CA TYR A 96 -76.52 -29.00 8.82
C TYR A 96 -75.75 -27.73 8.43
N VAL A 97 -76.12 -26.58 9.01
CA VAL A 97 -75.42 -25.30 8.75
C VAL A 97 -73.95 -25.39 9.13
N LYS A 98 -73.64 -26.01 10.28
CA LYS A 98 -72.25 -26.19 10.75
C LYS A 98 -71.41 -27.08 9.81
N GLU A 99 -71.99 -28.14 9.26
CA GLU A 99 -71.29 -28.95 8.25
C GLU A 99 -71.13 -28.21 6.93
N LEU A 100 -72.08 -27.36 6.53
CA LEU A 100 -71.95 -26.51 5.35
C LEU A 100 -70.81 -25.49 5.50
N GLU A 101 -70.70 -24.85 6.66
CA GLU A 101 -69.57 -23.96 7.00
C GLU A 101 -68.23 -24.71 6.96
N ARG A 102 -68.19 -25.95 7.45
CA ARG A 102 -66.98 -26.77 7.39
C ARG A 102 -66.60 -27.13 5.94
N VAL A 103 -67.56 -27.47 5.10
CA VAL A 103 -67.33 -27.79 3.68
C VAL A 103 -66.82 -26.56 2.94
N THR A 104 -67.40 -25.39 3.16
CA THR A 104 -66.94 -24.14 2.53
C THR A 104 -65.54 -23.75 3.00
N ALA A 105 -65.22 -23.89 4.28
CA ALA A 105 -63.87 -23.64 4.81
C ALA A 105 -62.82 -24.62 4.24
N LEU A 106 -63.18 -25.89 4.05
CA LEU A 106 -62.30 -26.88 3.42
C LEU A 106 -62.04 -26.51 1.95
N GLN A 107 -63.07 -26.09 1.22
CA GLN A 107 -62.95 -25.65 -0.16
C GLN A 107 -62.01 -24.45 -0.30
N THR A 108 -62.11 -23.45 0.58
CA THR A 108 -61.21 -22.29 0.56
C THR A 108 -59.76 -22.67 0.86
N ASN A 109 -59.53 -23.58 1.82
CA ASN A 109 -58.19 -24.04 2.15
C ASN A 109 -57.54 -24.83 1.01
N LEU A 110 -58.33 -25.65 0.31
CA LEU A 110 -57.85 -26.41 -0.85
C LEU A 110 -57.42 -25.48 -1.99
N GLN A 111 -58.20 -24.42 -2.25
CA GLN A 111 -57.87 -23.42 -3.26
C GLN A 111 -56.57 -22.68 -2.91
N LEU A 112 -56.40 -22.27 -1.65
CA LEU A 112 -55.15 -21.62 -1.19
C LEU A 112 -53.95 -22.55 -1.33
N ALA A 113 -54.07 -23.83 -0.96
CA ALA A 113 -52.99 -24.80 -1.10
C ALA A 113 -52.58 -25.01 -2.57
N ALA A 114 -53.54 -25.01 -3.50
CA ALA A 114 -53.26 -25.13 -4.93
C ALA A 114 -52.48 -23.90 -5.46
N VAL A 115 -52.84 -22.69 -5.04
CA VAL A 115 -52.13 -21.46 -5.40
C VAL A 115 -50.70 -21.44 -4.84
N ILE A 116 -50.52 -21.87 -3.59
CA ILE A 116 -49.19 -21.93 -2.97
C ILE A 116 -48.30 -22.95 -3.70
N CYS A 117 -48.81 -24.16 -3.97
CA CYS A 117 -48.07 -25.19 -4.68
C CYS A 117 -47.67 -24.77 -6.10
N THR A 118 -48.56 -24.09 -6.84
CA THR A 118 -48.27 -23.61 -8.20
C THR A 118 -47.22 -22.50 -8.19
N ASN A 119 -47.30 -21.56 -7.25
CA ASN A 119 -46.30 -20.50 -7.09
C ASN A 119 -44.93 -21.06 -6.67
N ALA A 120 -44.87 -22.01 -5.73
CA ALA A 120 -43.64 -22.65 -5.32
C ALA A 120 -42.95 -23.38 -6.48
N ARG A 121 -43.70 -24.15 -7.29
CA ARG A 121 -43.16 -24.82 -8.49
C ARG A 121 -42.61 -23.83 -9.51
N ARG A 122 -43.29 -22.69 -9.72
CA ARG A 122 -42.81 -21.63 -10.62
C ARG A 122 -41.50 -21.02 -10.14
N GLN A 123 -41.40 -20.67 -8.86
CA GLN A 123 -40.16 -20.12 -8.29
C GLN A 123 -38.99 -21.10 -8.36
N LEU A 124 -39.24 -22.38 -8.06
CA LEU A 124 -38.21 -23.41 -8.15
C LEU A 124 -37.70 -23.59 -9.58
N ARG A 125 -38.61 -23.53 -10.57
CA ARG A 125 -38.25 -23.59 -12.00
C ARG A 125 -37.39 -22.41 -12.44
N VAL A 126 -37.76 -21.18 -12.06
CA VAL A 126 -36.97 -19.97 -12.37
C VAL A 126 -35.59 -20.06 -11.72
N SER A 127 -35.49 -20.51 -10.47
CA SER A 127 -34.19 -20.69 -9.80
C SER A 127 -33.34 -21.78 -10.45
N LYS A 128 -33.95 -22.87 -10.95
CA LYS A 128 -33.24 -23.92 -11.68
C LYS A 128 -32.67 -23.38 -13.00
N GLU A 129 -33.49 -22.71 -13.81
CA GLU A 129 -33.07 -22.13 -15.10
C GLU A 129 -31.95 -21.08 -14.89
N GLY A 130 -32.10 -20.19 -13.91
CA GLY A 130 -31.09 -19.15 -13.61
C GLY A 130 -29.77 -19.70 -13.05
N PHE A 131 -29.82 -20.63 -12.09
CA PHE A 131 -28.61 -21.13 -11.44
C PHE A 131 -27.93 -22.24 -12.26
N THR A 132 -28.67 -23.25 -12.69
CA THR A 132 -28.05 -24.45 -13.28
C THR A 132 -27.67 -24.28 -14.73
N GLU A 133 -28.48 -23.60 -15.55
CA GLU A 133 -28.16 -23.47 -16.98
C GLU A 133 -27.27 -22.25 -17.24
N ALA A 134 -27.65 -21.08 -16.73
CA ALA A 134 -26.91 -19.87 -17.03
C ALA A 134 -25.59 -19.77 -16.24
N SER A 135 -25.63 -19.91 -14.91
CA SER A 135 -24.44 -19.64 -14.09
C SER A 135 -23.37 -20.74 -14.16
N LEU A 136 -23.75 -22.02 -14.11
CA LEU A 136 -22.81 -23.13 -14.31
C LEU A 136 -22.34 -23.24 -15.77
N GLY A 137 -23.21 -22.94 -16.74
CA GLY A 137 -22.84 -22.87 -18.15
C GLY A 137 -21.79 -21.79 -18.42
N LEU A 138 -21.94 -20.60 -17.84
CA LEU A 138 -20.95 -19.52 -17.91
C LEU A 138 -19.61 -19.93 -17.29
N LEU A 139 -19.63 -20.56 -16.12
CA LEU A 139 -18.42 -21.07 -15.45
C LEU A 139 -17.69 -22.14 -16.29
N ALA A 140 -18.42 -23.09 -16.88
CA ALA A 140 -17.84 -24.11 -17.75
C ALA A 140 -17.19 -23.50 -18.99
N ASN A 141 -17.86 -22.53 -19.63
CA ASN A 141 -17.32 -21.80 -20.78
C ASN A 141 -16.09 -20.97 -20.42
N GLN A 142 -16.09 -20.32 -19.25
CA GLN A 142 -14.94 -19.54 -18.77
C GLN A 142 -13.73 -20.45 -18.49
N ARG A 143 -13.95 -21.63 -17.90
CA ARG A 143 -12.89 -22.64 -17.69
C ARG A 143 -12.32 -23.15 -19.02
N ARG A 144 -13.17 -23.43 -20.01
CA ARG A 144 -12.73 -23.86 -21.36
C ARG A 144 -11.92 -22.78 -22.06
N ARG A 145 -12.33 -21.52 -21.97
CA ARG A 145 -11.59 -20.38 -22.50
C ARG A 145 -10.21 -20.23 -21.85
N GLN A 146 -10.10 -20.39 -20.52
CA GLN A 146 -8.82 -20.34 -19.83
C GLN A 146 -7.85 -21.43 -20.31
N LEU A 147 -8.33 -22.67 -20.48
CA LEU A 147 -7.52 -23.78 -21.00
C LEU A 147 -7.04 -23.52 -22.43
N LEU A 148 -7.92 -23.09 -23.33
CA LEU A 148 -7.57 -22.76 -24.72
C LEU A 148 -6.57 -21.60 -24.80
N THR A 149 -6.72 -20.60 -23.94
CA THR A 149 -5.77 -19.46 -23.88
C THR A 149 -4.39 -19.92 -23.39
N GLY A 150 -4.34 -20.85 -22.43
CA GLY A 150 -3.09 -21.46 -21.98
C GLY A 150 -2.38 -22.24 -23.10
N LEU A 151 -3.13 -23.05 -23.85
CA LEU A 151 -2.60 -23.84 -24.95
C LEU A 151 -2.13 -22.98 -26.14
N LEU A 152 -2.83 -21.88 -26.41
CA LEU A 152 -2.43 -20.92 -27.43
C LEU A 152 -1.14 -20.17 -27.05
N LYS A 153 -0.94 -19.88 -25.75
CA LYS A 153 0.32 -19.31 -25.26
C LYS A 153 1.48 -20.30 -25.44
N SER A 154 1.29 -21.58 -25.08
CA SER A 154 2.35 -22.58 -25.24
C SER A 154 2.70 -22.82 -26.72
N LEU A 155 1.72 -22.85 -27.62
CA LEU A 155 1.98 -22.96 -29.06
C LEU A 155 2.69 -21.73 -29.64
N ARG A 156 2.34 -20.51 -29.21
CA ARG A 156 3.07 -19.29 -29.60
C ARG A 156 4.52 -19.33 -29.16
N THR A 157 4.80 -19.77 -27.93
CA THR A 157 6.17 -19.93 -27.43
C THR A 157 6.96 -21.02 -28.15
N ILE A 158 6.31 -22.08 -28.62
CA ILE A 158 6.97 -23.10 -29.44
C ILE A 158 7.27 -22.56 -30.85
N LYS A 159 6.37 -21.78 -31.44
CA LYS A 159 6.62 -21.11 -32.73
C LYS A 159 7.80 -20.13 -32.67
N THR A 160 7.97 -19.39 -31.55
CA THR A 160 9.13 -18.52 -31.37
C THR A 160 10.45 -19.29 -31.26
N LEU A 161 10.43 -20.53 -30.75
CA LEU A 161 11.61 -21.39 -30.63
C LEU A 161 12.10 -21.99 -31.97
N THR A 162 11.22 -22.04 -32.97
CA THR A 162 11.52 -22.61 -34.30
C THR A 162 12.10 -21.60 -35.30
N LEU A 163 12.25 -20.31 -34.95
CA LEU A 163 12.83 -19.30 -35.84
C LEU A 163 14.37 -19.26 -35.75
N ASN A 164 15.00 -20.35 -36.19
CA ASN A 164 16.44 -20.39 -36.47
C ASN A 164 16.83 -19.59 -37.75
N GLU A 165 15.86 -19.04 -38.49
CA GLU A 165 16.12 -18.24 -39.69
C GLU A 165 16.45 -16.77 -39.39
N LEU A 166 16.00 -16.22 -38.25
CA LEU A 166 16.29 -14.82 -37.89
C LEU A 166 17.69 -14.62 -37.32
N SER A 167 18.27 -15.64 -36.66
CA SER A 167 19.64 -15.56 -36.14
C SER A 167 20.69 -15.48 -37.25
N ALA A 168 20.40 -15.99 -38.46
CA ALA A 168 21.30 -15.88 -39.61
C ALA A 168 21.27 -14.51 -40.28
N LEU A 169 20.12 -13.80 -40.22
CA LEU A 169 19.97 -12.45 -40.77
C LEU A 169 20.58 -11.37 -39.88
N LEU A 170 20.56 -11.55 -38.56
CA LEU A 170 21.15 -10.59 -37.60
C LEU A 170 22.68 -10.56 -37.59
N THR A 171 23.34 -11.62 -38.07
CA THR A 171 24.81 -11.66 -38.20
C THR A 171 25.34 -10.70 -39.27
N GLN A 172 24.50 -10.24 -40.20
CA GLN A 172 24.89 -9.22 -41.19
C GLN A 172 24.93 -7.79 -40.61
N GLU A 173 24.36 -7.53 -39.43
CA GLU A 173 24.24 -6.17 -38.86
C GLU A 173 25.13 -5.86 -37.64
N GLU A 174 26.13 -6.71 -37.32
CA GLU A 174 27.04 -6.54 -36.16
C GLU A 174 26.32 -6.31 -34.80
N ASP A 175 25.08 -6.79 -34.64
CA ASP A 175 24.30 -6.63 -33.40
C ASP A 175 24.46 -7.82 -32.44
N TYR A 176 25.67 -7.96 -31.89
CA TYR A 176 26.03 -9.01 -30.92
C TYR A 176 25.08 -9.11 -29.71
N PRO A 177 24.62 -8.01 -29.08
CA PRO A 177 23.75 -8.09 -27.90
C PRO A 177 22.37 -8.72 -28.18
N GLY A 178 21.78 -8.41 -29.33
CA GLY A 178 20.47 -8.94 -29.73
C GLY A 178 20.51 -10.46 -29.97
N ALA A 179 21.58 -10.93 -30.60
CA ALA A 179 21.83 -12.36 -30.82
C ALA A 179 21.98 -13.12 -29.49
N ILE A 180 22.75 -12.59 -28.54
CA ILE A 180 22.97 -13.20 -27.22
C ILE A 180 21.68 -13.27 -26.42
N GLN A 181 20.88 -12.19 -26.41
CA GLN A 181 19.63 -12.15 -25.66
C GLN A 181 18.61 -13.17 -26.19
N LEU A 182 18.45 -13.27 -27.51
CA LEU A 182 17.59 -14.26 -28.15
C LEU A 182 18.04 -15.70 -27.82
N CYS A 183 19.36 -15.94 -27.76
CA CYS A 183 19.91 -17.23 -27.37
C CYS A 183 19.65 -17.58 -25.89
N LEU A 184 19.82 -16.63 -24.96
CA LEU A 184 19.49 -16.82 -23.55
C LEU A 184 17.98 -17.04 -23.34
N GLU A 185 17.14 -16.35 -24.10
CA GLU A 185 15.69 -16.55 -24.10
C GLU A 185 15.34 -17.94 -24.64
N CYS A 186 16.00 -18.40 -25.71
CA CYS A 186 15.87 -19.76 -26.20
C CYS A 186 16.31 -20.81 -25.17
N GLN A 187 17.37 -20.56 -24.40
CA GLN A 187 17.84 -21.45 -23.33
C GLN A 187 16.82 -21.54 -22.18
N LYS A 188 16.30 -20.39 -21.72
CA LYS A 188 15.28 -20.33 -20.66
C LYS A 188 13.97 -20.97 -21.10
N ALA A 189 13.55 -20.74 -22.34
CA ALA A 189 12.36 -21.38 -22.89
C ALA A 189 12.58 -22.90 -23.06
N ALA A 190 13.73 -23.35 -23.56
CA ALA A 190 14.06 -24.77 -23.68
C ALA A 190 14.12 -25.49 -22.33
N SER A 191 14.61 -24.84 -21.26
CA SER A 191 14.63 -25.42 -19.92
C SER A 191 13.23 -25.53 -19.30
N THR A 192 12.34 -24.58 -19.60
CA THR A 192 10.95 -24.56 -19.12
C THR A 192 10.08 -25.60 -19.81
N PHE A 193 10.42 -25.98 -21.06
CA PHE A 193 9.62 -26.91 -21.89
C PHE A 193 10.23 -28.32 -22.03
N LYS A 194 11.06 -28.76 -21.07
CA LYS A 194 11.66 -30.12 -21.02
C LYS A 194 10.67 -31.28 -21.13
N HIS A 195 9.38 -31.03 -20.86
CA HIS A 195 8.30 -32.02 -20.89
C HIS A 195 7.89 -32.44 -22.32
N TYR A 196 8.22 -31.65 -23.35
CA TYR A 196 7.94 -32.00 -24.74
C TYR A 196 9.09 -32.82 -25.34
N SER A 197 8.77 -34.02 -25.85
CA SER A 197 9.72 -34.95 -26.46
C SER A 197 10.53 -34.37 -27.62
N CYS A 198 9.97 -33.38 -28.34
CA CYS A 198 10.63 -32.66 -29.43
C CYS A 198 11.91 -31.91 -29.02
N ILE A 199 12.02 -31.49 -27.74
CA ILE A 199 13.20 -30.79 -27.21
C ILE A 199 14.24 -31.82 -26.70
N ARG A 200 13.79 -32.97 -26.21
CA ARG A 200 14.66 -34.03 -25.64
C ARG A 200 15.46 -34.79 -26.70
N TYR A 201 14.97 -34.88 -27.94
CA TYR A 201 15.64 -35.63 -29.02
C TYR A 201 16.78 -34.87 -29.71
N SER A 202 17.02 -33.59 -29.39
CA SER A 202 18.02 -32.76 -30.05
C SER A 202 19.24 -32.51 -29.16
N ASN A 203 19.96 -33.58 -28.77
CA ASN A 203 21.27 -33.49 -28.10
C ASN A 203 22.33 -32.76 -28.95
N ASN A 204 22.13 -32.70 -30.27
CA ASN A 204 23.00 -31.97 -31.19
C ASN A 204 22.93 -30.44 -31.03
N ARG A 205 21.87 -29.91 -30.40
CA ARG A 205 21.70 -28.46 -30.21
C ARG A 205 22.56 -27.90 -29.08
N TRP A 206 22.95 -28.73 -28.09
CA TRP A 206 23.94 -28.34 -27.07
C TRP A 206 25.37 -28.25 -27.61
N ILE A 207 25.74 -29.15 -28.53
CA ILE A 207 27.03 -29.10 -29.24
C ILE A 207 27.08 -27.88 -30.18
N LEU A 208 25.99 -27.59 -30.89
CA LEU A 208 25.89 -26.35 -31.67
C LEU A 208 25.96 -25.10 -30.77
N TRP A 209 25.32 -25.11 -29.60
CA TRP A 209 25.43 -24.02 -28.63
C TRP A 209 26.86 -23.84 -28.12
N PHE A 210 27.56 -24.93 -27.77
CA PHE A 210 28.94 -24.86 -27.28
C PHE A 210 29.91 -24.37 -28.37
N ASN A 211 29.77 -24.87 -29.60
CA ASN A 211 30.56 -24.39 -30.74
C ASN A 211 30.25 -22.93 -31.09
N TRP A 212 28.99 -22.51 -30.99
CA TRP A 212 28.58 -21.13 -31.28
C TRP A 212 29.04 -20.14 -30.20
N VAL A 213 28.96 -20.49 -28.92
CA VAL A 213 29.52 -19.67 -27.82
C VAL A 213 31.04 -19.50 -27.99
N GLN A 214 31.73 -20.50 -28.53
CA GLN A 214 33.16 -20.39 -28.79
C GLN A 214 33.45 -19.50 -30.01
N TRP A 215 32.69 -19.66 -31.10
CA TRP A 215 32.75 -18.77 -32.27
C TRP A 215 32.43 -17.31 -31.91
N GLU A 216 31.47 -17.08 -31.01
CA GLU A 216 31.09 -15.75 -30.55
C GLU A 216 32.18 -15.06 -29.72
N LYS A 217 32.92 -15.79 -28.89
CA LYS A 217 34.11 -15.24 -28.20
C LYS A 217 35.18 -14.82 -29.20
N GLU A 218 35.43 -15.64 -30.21
CA GLU A 218 36.40 -15.30 -31.26
C GLU A 218 35.97 -14.05 -32.05
N GLN A 219 34.67 -13.90 -32.36
CA GLN A 219 34.16 -12.70 -33.03
C GLN A 219 34.20 -11.44 -32.15
N LEU A 220 33.90 -11.56 -30.84
CA LEU A 220 34.03 -10.47 -29.88
C LEU A 220 35.49 -10.03 -29.71
N ASP A 221 36.43 -10.98 -29.67
CA ASP A 221 37.87 -10.70 -29.58
C ASP A 221 38.38 -10.02 -30.87
N VAL A 222 37.90 -10.42 -32.05
CA VAL A 222 38.19 -9.75 -33.32
C VAL A 222 37.62 -8.33 -33.34
N ALA A 223 36.39 -8.12 -32.86
CA ALA A 223 35.77 -6.80 -32.76
C ALA A 223 36.54 -5.87 -31.79
N LEU A 224 36.96 -6.38 -30.63
CA LEU A 224 37.81 -5.64 -29.69
C LEU A 224 39.14 -5.22 -30.34
N SER A 225 39.79 -6.11 -31.08
CA SER A 225 41.05 -5.77 -31.77
C SER A 225 40.90 -4.63 -32.80
N LYS A 226 39.74 -4.53 -33.46
CA LYS A 226 39.42 -3.43 -34.38
C LYS A 226 39.22 -2.10 -33.64
N THR A 227 38.57 -2.13 -32.47
CA THR A 227 38.39 -0.93 -31.63
C THR A 227 39.69 -0.34 -31.09
N CYS A 228 40.75 -1.14 -30.94
CA CYS A 228 42.07 -0.65 -30.51
C CYS A 228 42.74 0.28 -31.54
N LYS A 229 42.40 0.15 -32.85
CA LYS A 229 42.94 1.01 -33.92
C LYS A 229 42.06 2.22 -34.20
N HIS A 230 40.73 2.07 -34.13
CA HIS A 230 39.77 3.15 -34.32
C HIS A 230 38.64 3.01 -33.30
N PHE A 231 38.60 3.89 -32.31
CA PHE A 231 37.59 3.84 -31.25
C PHE A 231 36.28 4.48 -31.72
N ASP A 232 35.25 3.66 -31.95
CA ASP A 232 33.87 4.09 -32.12
C ASP A 232 33.06 3.76 -30.85
N ILE A 233 32.41 4.79 -30.31
CA ILE A 233 31.61 4.74 -29.09
C ILE A 233 30.44 3.76 -29.25
N LEU A 234 29.79 3.73 -30.41
CA LEU A 234 28.61 2.89 -30.62
C LEU A 234 28.98 1.41 -30.71
N HIS A 235 30.01 1.08 -31.50
CA HIS A 235 30.48 -0.29 -31.65
C HIS A 235 31.02 -0.85 -30.32
N TYR A 236 31.82 -0.05 -29.59
CA TYR A 236 32.35 -0.47 -28.29
C TYR A 236 31.26 -0.66 -27.22
N THR A 237 30.20 0.16 -27.23
CA THR A 237 29.06 -0.04 -26.32
C THR A 237 28.34 -1.37 -26.57
N LYS A 238 28.15 -1.76 -27.83
CA LYS A 238 27.52 -3.03 -28.19
C LYS A 238 28.38 -4.22 -27.77
N VAL A 239 29.70 -4.14 -27.97
CA VAL A 239 30.66 -5.17 -27.54
C VAL A 239 30.65 -5.32 -26.01
N GLN A 240 30.68 -4.22 -25.26
CA GLN A 240 30.63 -4.29 -23.79
C GLN A 240 29.28 -4.78 -23.25
N LEU A 241 28.17 -4.47 -23.93
CA LEU A 241 26.85 -5.01 -23.61
C LEU A 241 26.81 -6.53 -23.84
N ALA A 242 27.39 -7.02 -24.93
CA ALA A 242 27.54 -8.45 -25.20
C ALA A 242 28.36 -9.17 -24.12
N TYR A 243 29.53 -8.64 -23.73
CA TYR A 243 30.31 -9.20 -22.61
C TYR A 243 29.57 -9.15 -21.27
N SER A 244 28.74 -8.14 -21.03
CA SER A 244 27.92 -8.07 -19.82
C SER A 244 26.80 -9.13 -19.79
N LEU A 245 26.24 -9.49 -20.94
CA LEU A 245 25.22 -10.53 -21.05
C LEU A 245 25.81 -11.94 -20.85
N LEU A 246 27.10 -12.12 -21.14
CA LEU A 246 27.85 -13.37 -20.91
C LEU A 246 28.37 -13.52 -19.47
N ASP A 247 28.08 -12.55 -18.59
CA ASP A 247 28.41 -12.53 -17.16
C ASP A 247 29.92 -12.66 -16.85
N LYS A 248 30.77 -12.20 -17.78
CA LYS A 248 32.23 -12.27 -17.69
C LYS A 248 32.89 -10.92 -17.97
N THR A 249 32.63 -9.95 -17.10
CA THR A 249 33.18 -8.59 -17.24
C THR A 249 34.65 -8.47 -16.86
N GLN A 250 35.17 -9.39 -16.03
CA GLN A 250 36.58 -9.39 -15.62
C GLN A 250 37.50 -9.88 -16.75
N THR A 251 37.13 -10.97 -17.43
CA THR A 251 37.92 -11.48 -18.57
C THR A 251 37.95 -10.49 -19.73
N ALA A 252 36.90 -9.68 -19.90
CA ALA A 252 36.88 -8.62 -20.91
C ALA A 252 37.92 -7.52 -20.63
N MET A 253 38.15 -7.15 -19.37
CA MET A 253 39.18 -6.18 -19.00
C MET A 253 40.59 -6.74 -19.26
N ASP A 254 40.83 -7.99 -18.86
CA ASP A 254 42.11 -8.66 -19.09
C ASP A 254 42.42 -8.82 -20.60
N GLN A 255 41.41 -9.20 -21.38
CA GLN A 255 41.52 -9.29 -22.84
C GLN A 255 41.76 -7.91 -23.48
N LEU A 256 41.11 -6.85 -22.99
CA LEU A 256 41.31 -5.50 -23.50
C LEU A 256 42.75 -5.01 -23.26
N HIS A 257 43.31 -5.24 -22.07
CA HIS A 257 44.71 -4.93 -21.79
C HIS A 257 45.67 -5.74 -22.67
N MET A 258 45.38 -7.02 -22.90
CA MET A 258 46.15 -7.87 -23.82
C MET A 258 46.11 -7.34 -25.26
N HIS A 259 44.92 -6.96 -25.76
CA HIS A 259 44.75 -6.44 -27.12
C HIS A 259 45.39 -5.07 -27.34
N PHE A 260 45.35 -4.16 -26.35
CA PHE A 260 46.10 -2.89 -26.45
C PHE A 260 47.62 -3.12 -26.48
N THR A 261 48.12 -4.05 -25.67
CA THR A 261 49.55 -4.42 -25.68
C THR A 261 49.96 -5.01 -27.03
N GLN A 262 49.13 -5.92 -27.59
CA GLN A 262 49.37 -6.52 -28.90
C GLN A 262 49.23 -5.50 -30.03
N ALA A 263 48.29 -4.55 -29.93
CA ALA A 263 48.09 -3.50 -30.92
C ALA A 263 49.32 -2.59 -31.00
N ILE A 264 49.87 -2.16 -29.85
CA ILE A 264 51.11 -1.38 -29.78
C ILE A 264 52.26 -2.15 -30.43
N HIS A 265 52.46 -3.42 -30.06
CA HIS A 265 53.54 -4.23 -30.64
C HIS A 265 53.38 -4.38 -32.16
N ASN A 266 52.16 -4.63 -32.64
CA ASN A 266 51.89 -4.80 -34.07
C ASN A 266 52.03 -3.50 -34.87
N THR A 267 51.56 -2.36 -34.37
CA THR A 267 51.67 -1.07 -35.07
C THR A 267 53.12 -0.63 -35.18
N VAL A 268 53.87 -0.76 -34.08
CA VAL A 268 55.30 -0.41 -34.02
C VAL A 268 56.11 -1.32 -34.94
N PHE A 269 55.82 -2.62 -34.96
CA PHE A 269 56.45 -3.58 -35.87
C PHE A 269 56.14 -3.31 -37.35
N GLN A 270 54.89 -3.00 -37.71
CA GLN A 270 54.48 -2.75 -39.10
C GLN A 270 55.05 -1.46 -39.67
N VAL A 271 55.11 -0.38 -38.87
CA VAL A 271 55.71 0.90 -39.31
C VAL A 271 57.20 0.70 -39.57
N VAL A 272 57.92 0.04 -38.66
CA VAL A 272 59.36 -0.23 -38.83
C VAL A 272 59.62 -1.18 -40.00
N LEU A 273 58.82 -2.25 -40.17
CA LEU A 273 58.94 -3.16 -41.30
C LEU A 273 58.71 -2.43 -42.63
N GLY A 274 57.71 -1.55 -42.72
CA GLY A 274 57.43 -0.79 -43.94
C GLY A 274 58.60 0.13 -44.35
N TYR A 275 59.27 0.76 -43.39
CA TYR A 275 60.46 1.57 -43.67
C TYR A 275 61.69 0.73 -44.00
N VAL A 276 61.86 -0.45 -43.40
CA VAL A 276 62.94 -1.40 -43.71
C VAL A 276 62.78 -1.99 -45.12
N GLU A 277 61.55 -2.33 -45.53
CA GLU A 277 61.24 -2.81 -46.89
C GLU A 277 61.46 -1.71 -47.96
N LEU A 278 61.13 -0.45 -47.63
CA LEU A 278 61.41 0.70 -48.49
C LEU A 278 62.93 0.97 -48.65
N CYS A 279 63.73 0.68 -47.63
CA CYS A 279 65.18 0.89 -47.66
C CYS A 279 65.97 -0.28 -48.28
N ALA A 280 65.46 -1.51 -48.21
CA ALA A 280 66.16 -2.69 -48.74
C ALA A 280 66.01 -2.89 -50.25
N GLY A 281 65.01 -2.23 -50.88
CA GLY A 281 64.52 -2.65 -52.20
C GLY A 281 63.92 -4.06 -52.14
N ASN A 282 63.14 -4.47 -53.13
CA ASN A 282 62.39 -5.74 -53.16
C ASN A 282 63.26 -7.03 -53.24
N ALA A 283 64.35 -7.14 -52.47
CA ALA A 283 65.34 -8.21 -52.61
C ALA A 283 65.37 -9.25 -51.47
N ASP A 284 64.71 -9.06 -50.31
CA ASP A 284 64.72 -10.10 -49.25
C ASP A 284 63.40 -10.21 -48.48
N THR A 285 62.65 -11.29 -48.72
CA THR A 285 61.38 -11.60 -48.05
C THR A 285 61.56 -12.32 -46.70
N LYS A 286 62.61 -12.00 -45.93
CA LYS A 286 62.90 -12.65 -44.62
C LYS A 286 62.79 -11.72 -43.41
N PHE A 287 62.33 -10.48 -43.58
CA PHE A 287 62.25 -9.52 -42.47
C PHE A 287 61.03 -9.70 -41.54
N GLN A 288 60.01 -10.46 -41.94
CA GLN A 288 58.80 -10.69 -41.12
C GLN A 288 59.01 -11.51 -39.84
N LYS A 289 60.16 -12.21 -39.69
CA LYS A 289 60.48 -13.08 -38.53
C LYS A 289 61.56 -12.53 -37.60
N MET A 290 62.16 -11.37 -37.90
CA MET A 290 63.25 -10.81 -37.09
C MET A 290 62.71 -10.03 -35.89
N GLN A 291 63.46 -10.00 -34.78
CA GLN A 291 63.04 -9.28 -33.58
C GLN A 291 63.11 -7.76 -33.82
N TYR A 292 62.29 -6.99 -33.09
CA TYR A 292 62.20 -5.53 -33.23
C TYR A 292 63.57 -4.82 -33.16
N LYS A 293 64.51 -5.34 -32.36
CA LYS A 293 65.87 -4.80 -32.25
C LYS A 293 66.71 -4.97 -33.52
N ASP A 294 66.54 -6.08 -34.24
CA ASP A 294 67.31 -6.40 -35.45
C ASP A 294 66.75 -5.65 -36.68
N LEU A 295 65.45 -5.32 -36.67
CA LEU A 295 64.84 -4.48 -37.70
C LEU A 295 65.31 -3.02 -37.62
N CYS A 296 65.49 -2.49 -36.40
CA CYS A 296 65.96 -1.13 -36.19
C CYS A 296 67.40 -0.89 -36.69
N THR A 297 68.24 -1.93 -36.78
CA THR A 297 69.62 -1.82 -37.30
C THR A 297 69.71 -1.66 -38.81
N HIS A 298 68.64 -1.98 -39.56
CA HIS A 298 68.59 -1.86 -41.02
C HIS A 298 68.03 -0.51 -41.51
N ILE A 299 67.68 0.40 -40.61
CA ILE A 299 67.14 1.73 -40.95
C ILE A 299 68.28 2.67 -41.35
N THR A 300 68.22 3.23 -42.55
CA THR A 300 69.22 4.21 -43.04
C THR A 300 69.04 5.57 -42.36
N PRO A 301 70.11 6.37 -42.19
CA PRO A 301 70.04 7.66 -41.51
C PRO A 301 69.06 8.65 -42.17
N ASP A 302 68.84 8.55 -43.48
CA ASP A 302 67.92 9.43 -44.23
C ASP A 302 66.43 9.08 -44.03
N SER A 303 66.11 7.83 -43.68
CA SER A 303 64.74 7.35 -43.43
C SER A 303 64.36 7.34 -41.95
N TYR A 304 65.32 7.59 -41.06
CA TYR A 304 65.13 7.55 -39.61
C TYR A 304 64.13 8.59 -39.11
N ILE A 305 64.22 9.84 -39.57
CA ILE A 305 63.34 10.93 -39.12
C ILE A 305 61.88 10.70 -39.58
N PRO A 306 61.60 10.36 -40.85
CA PRO A 306 60.25 9.99 -41.28
C PRO A 306 59.68 8.77 -40.52
N CYS A 307 60.49 7.74 -40.31
CA CYS A 307 60.09 6.55 -39.57
C CYS A 307 59.72 6.86 -38.12
N LEU A 308 60.54 7.67 -37.43
CA LEU A 308 60.25 8.12 -36.06
C LEU A 308 58.97 8.98 -36.01
N MET A 309 58.76 9.87 -36.97
CA MET A 309 57.56 10.70 -37.04
C MET A 309 56.29 9.87 -37.21
N ASP A 310 56.29 8.88 -38.11
CA ASP A 310 55.12 8.04 -38.34
C ASP A 310 54.90 7.02 -37.22
N LEU A 311 55.97 6.56 -36.57
CA LEU A 311 55.89 5.78 -35.35
C LEU A 311 55.21 6.57 -34.23
N CYS A 312 55.61 7.83 -34.03
CA CYS A 312 55.00 8.72 -33.04
C CYS A 312 53.52 9.00 -33.35
N LYS A 313 53.14 9.18 -34.61
CA LYS A 313 51.73 9.35 -35.01
C LYS A 313 50.91 8.09 -34.75
N ALA A 314 51.41 6.92 -35.14
CA ALA A 314 50.73 5.65 -34.92
C ALA A 314 50.57 5.33 -33.42
N LEU A 315 51.59 5.59 -32.61
CA LEU A 315 51.50 5.47 -31.15
C LEU A 315 50.49 6.45 -30.55
N TRP A 316 50.45 7.69 -31.04
CA TRP A 316 49.48 8.69 -30.60
C TRP A 316 48.03 8.26 -30.89
N GLU A 317 47.76 7.68 -32.05
CA GLU A 317 46.42 7.17 -32.39
C GLU A 317 45.96 6.04 -31.45
N VAL A 318 46.86 5.12 -31.10
CA VAL A 318 46.58 4.05 -30.13
C VAL A 318 46.43 4.60 -28.70
N MET A 319 47.19 5.63 -28.33
CA MET A 319 47.02 6.31 -27.04
C MET A 319 45.69 7.07 -26.98
N LEU A 320 45.27 7.69 -28.08
CA LEU A 320 44.00 8.39 -28.18
C LEU A 320 42.81 7.42 -28.09
N SER A 321 42.89 6.24 -28.73
CA SER A 321 41.87 5.21 -28.61
C SER A 321 41.78 4.65 -27.17
N TYR A 322 42.92 4.47 -26.50
CA TYR A 322 42.96 4.09 -25.09
C TYR A 322 42.33 5.15 -24.17
N TYR A 323 42.67 6.43 -24.35
CA TYR A 323 42.10 7.52 -23.55
C TYR A 323 40.57 7.63 -23.72
N ARG A 324 40.06 7.54 -24.95
CA ARG A 324 38.61 7.54 -25.21
C ARG A 324 37.89 6.34 -24.60
N THR A 325 38.54 5.16 -24.58
CA THR A 325 38.02 3.96 -23.92
C THR A 325 37.92 4.14 -22.40
N MET A 326 38.94 4.75 -21.78
CA MET A 326 38.94 5.06 -20.35
C MET A 326 37.85 6.08 -19.98
N GLN A 327 37.72 7.16 -20.76
CA GLN A 327 36.69 8.18 -20.56
C GLN A 327 35.27 7.59 -20.64
N TRP A 328 35.04 6.65 -21.56
CA TRP A 328 33.77 5.94 -21.67
C TRP A 328 33.44 5.12 -20.41
N HIS A 329 34.42 4.43 -19.82
CA HIS A 329 34.21 3.67 -18.58
C HIS A 329 33.94 4.57 -17.37
N GLU A 330 34.61 5.72 -17.27
CA GLU A 330 34.30 6.73 -16.25
C GLU A 330 32.86 7.27 -16.39
N ASP A 331 32.41 7.53 -17.61
CA ASP A 331 31.04 7.99 -17.85
C ASP A 331 29.99 6.89 -17.63
N ALA A 332 30.33 5.63 -17.92
CA ALA A 332 29.48 4.47 -17.67
C ALA A 332 29.30 4.20 -16.16
N THR A 333 30.35 4.35 -15.36
CA THR A 333 30.27 4.23 -13.89
C THR A 333 29.43 5.36 -13.27
N LYS A 334 29.60 6.61 -13.73
CA LYS A 334 28.74 7.76 -13.37
C LYS A 334 27.28 7.57 -13.78
N LYS A 335 27.00 6.90 -14.90
CA LYS A 335 25.62 6.55 -15.31
C LYS A 335 25.01 5.40 -14.50
N LYS A 336 25.79 4.41 -14.07
CA LYS A 336 25.31 3.31 -13.20
C LYS A 336 25.00 3.78 -11.78
N SER A 337 25.77 4.74 -11.23
CA SER A 337 25.43 5.37 -9.94
C SER A 337 24.13 6.18 -10.01
N LYS A 338 23.88 6.88 -11.13
CA LYS A 338 22.59 7.54 -11.40
C LYS A 338 21.44 6.55 -11.67
N LYS A 339 21.64 5.46 -12.42
CA LYS A 339 20.55 4.49 -12.70
C LYS A 339 20.07 3.69 -11.48
N LYS A 340 20.91 3.49 -10.45
CA LYS A 340 20.47 2.90 -9.17
C LYS A 340 19.63 3.88 -8.32
N SER A 341 19.79 5.20 -8.50
CA SER A 341 18.85 6.19 -7.95
C SER A 341 17.60 6.38 -8.84
N ASP A 342 17.73 6.15 -10.16
CA ASP A 342 16.69 6.52 -11.13
C ASP A 342 15.64 5.44 -11.42
N TYR A 343 15.87 4.16 -11.07
CA TYR A 343 14.85 3.10 -11.28
C TYR A 343 13.60 3.25 -10.39
N ASN A 344 13.67 4.09 -9.36
CA ASN A 344 12.53 4.55 -8.55
C ASN A 344 11.95 5.90 -9.01
N LEU A 345 12.45 6.48 -10.11
CA LEU A 345 12.38 7.92 -10.35
C LEU A 345 11.71 8.36 -11.68
N SER A 346 11.34 7.44 -12.59
CA SER A 346 10.93 7.84 -13.95
C SER A 346 9.44 8.13 -14.18
N LYS A 347 8.59 8.08 -13.15
CA LYS A 347 7.20 8.59 -13.23
C LYS A 347 6.82 9.61 -12.16
N ALA A 348 7.71 9.93 -11.22
CA ALA A 348 7.34 10.58 -9.97
C ALA A 348 7.87 12.01 -9.75
N ASN A 349 8.89 12.51 -10.45
CA ASN A 349 9.62 13.73 -10.05
C ASN A 349 9.04 15.08 -10.51
N ALA A 350 7.78 15.37 -10.17
CA ALA A 350 7.34 16.76 -10.09
C ALA A 350 7.75 17.36 -8.72
N PRO A 351 8.39 18.55 -8.68
CA PRO A 351 8.67 19.24 -7.43
C PRO A 351 7.37 19.67 -6.75
N ILE A 352 7.32 19.58 -5.42
CA ILE A 352 6.16 20.01 -4.64
C ILE A 352 6.31 21.50 -4.38
N LEU A 353 5.39 22.30 -4.94
CA LEU A 353 5.50 23.76 -4.92
C LEU A 353 4.20 24.42 -4.46
N THR A 354 4.33 25.42 -3.59
CA THR A 354 3.27 26.38 -3.30
C THR A 354 3.25 27.50 -4.34
N ASN A 355 2.07 28.09 -4.55
CA ASN A 355 1.93 29.33 -5.32
C ASN A 355 2.78 30.47 -4.74
N THR A 356 2.95 30.51 -3.41
CA THR A 356 3.81 31.49 -2.73
C THR A 356 5.27 31.32 -3.12
N THR A 357 5.81 30.11 -3.09
CA THR A 357 7.19 29.85 -3.52
C THR A 357 7.40 30.20 -5.00
N LEU A 358 6.44 29.86 -5.87
CA LEU A 358 6.51 30.26 -7.29
C LEU A 358 6.57 31.78 -7.46
N ASN A 359 5.77 32.53 -6.70
CA ASN A 359 5.79 33.99 -6.73
C ASN A 359 7.09 34.57 -6.18
N VAL A 360 7.64 34.00 -5.10
CA VAL A 360 8.96 34.36 -4.57
C VAL A 360 10.04 34.14 -5.62
N ILE A 361 10.09 32.97 -6.28
CA ILE A 361 11.07 32.68 -7.34
C ILE A 361 10.93 33.65 -8.52
N ARG A 362 9.70 33.94 -8.96
CA ARG A 362 9.46 34.93 -10.03
C ARG A 362 9.96 36.31 -9.65
N LEU A 363 9.76 36.72 -8.40
CA LEU A 363 10.21 38.00 -7.89
C LEU A 363 11.74 38.06 -7.80
N VAL A 364 12.38 37.01 -7.28
CA VAL A 364 13.84 36.84 -7.28
C VAL A 364 14.38 36.93 -8.71
N GLY A 365 13.74 36.28 -9.69
CA GLY A 365 14.11 36.38 -11.10
C GLY A 365 14.08 37.81 -11.65
N LYS A 366 13.04 38.59 -11.32
CA LYS A 366 12.95 40.03 -11.70
C LYS A 366 14.06 40.85 -11.05
N TYR A 367 14.34 40.61 -9.76
CA TYR A 367 15.43 41.27 -9.03
C TYR A 367 16.80 40.94 -9.63
N MET A 368 17.02 39.69 -10.04
CA MET A 368 18.26 39.26 -10.70
C MET A 368 18.45 39.94 -12.06
N GLN A 369 17.38 40.11 -12.84
CA GLN A 369 17.43 40.87 -14.10
C GLN A 369 17.81 42.34 -13.85
N MET A 370 17.19 42.98 -12.85
CA MET A 370 17.52 44.34 -12.45
C MET A 370 18.98 44.47 -12.00
N MET A 371 19.47 43.50 -11.22
CA MET A 371 20.86 43.43 -10.76
C MET A 371 21.86 43.33 -11.92
N ASN A 372 21.55 42.53 -12.95
CA ASN A 372 22.42 42.38 -14.12
C ASN A 372 22.57 43.69 -14.92
N ILE A 373 21.54 44.53 -14.95
CA ILE A 373 21.55 45.83 -15.62
C ILE A 373 22.21 46.89 -14.71
N LEU A 374 21.87 46.89 -13.42
CA LEU A 374 22.27 47.90 -12.43
C LEU A 374 23.27 47.33 -11.42
N LYS A 375 24.49 47.01 -11.88
CA LYS A 375 25.58 46.50 -11.04
C LYS A 375 25.86 47.31 -9.75
N PRO A 376 25.74 48.65 -9.71
CA PRO A 376 26.00 49.42 -8.49
C PRO A 376 25.06 49.08 -7.32
N ILE A 377 23.83 48.61 -7.60
CA ILE A 377 22.79 48.30 -6.60
C ILE A 377 22.76 46.79 -6.31
N ALA A 378 23.69 46.00 -6.87
CA ALA A 378 23.66 44.55 -6.77
C ALA A 378 23.66 44.03 -5.32
N PHE A 379 24.38 44.71 -4.41
CA PHE A 379 24.38 44.33 -3.01
C PHE A 379 23.00 44.50 -2.35
N ASP A 380 22.33 45.63 -2.58
CA ASP A 380 21.05 45.92 -1.93
C ASP A 380 19.96 44.97 -2.44
N VAL A 381 20.02 44.61 -3.73
CA VAL A 381 19.13 43.60 -4.32
C VAL A 381 19.36 42.23 -3.67
N ILE A 382 20.62 41.79 -3.55
CA ILE A 382 20.94 40.52 -2.89
C ILE A 382 20.51 40.53 -1.42
N HIS A 383 20.71 41.64 -0.72
CA HIS A 383 20.27 41.81 0.65
C HIS A 383 18.74 41.66 0.79
N CYS A 384 17.96 42.33 -0.07
CA CYS A 384 16.50 42.21 -0.09
C CYS A 384 16.03 40.78 -0.43
N VAL A 385 16.72 40.12 -1.37
CA VAL A 385 16.46 38.73 -1.74
C VAL A 385 16.74 37.78 -0.58
N SER A 386 17.83 37.99 0.17
CA SER A 386 18.12 37.26 1.40
C SER A 386 17.07 37.51 2.49
N GLN A 387 16.63 38.75 2.68
CA GLN A 387 15.55 39.09 3.62
C GLN A 387 14.22 38.41 3.26
N LEU A 388 13.88 38.34 1.97
CA LEU A 388 12.68 37.65 1.49
C LEU A 388 12.73 36.14 1.78
N PHE A 389 13.90 35.52 1.61
CA PHE A 389 14.10 34.13 1.97
C PHE A 389 14.02 33.91 3.49
N ASP A 390 14.70 34.75 4.29
CA ASP A 390 14.67 34.73 5.76
C ASP A 390 13.22 34.87 6.27
N TYR A 391 12.43 35.78 5.71
CA TYR A 391 11.01 35.97 6.07
C TYR A 391 10.16 34.74 5.71
N TYR A 392 10.36 34.16 4.52
CA TYR A 392 9.62 32.96 4.12
C TYR A 392 9.96 31.75 5.01
N LEU A 393 11.24 31.56 5.33
CA LEU A 393 11.70 30.53 6.26
C LEU A 393 11.06 30.71 7.65
N TYR A 394 11.06 31.93 8.18
CA TYR A 394 10.46 32.22 9.47
C TYR A 394 8.94 32.04 9.46
N ALA A 395 8.26 32.39 8.38
CA ALA A 395 6.82 32.17 8.24
C ALA A 395 6.46 30.67 8.26
N VAL A 396 7.20 29.84 7.52
CA VAL A 396 7.00 28.38 7.53
C VAL A 396 7.25 27.81 8.94
N TYR A 397 8.30 28.26 9.62
CA TYR A 397 8.55 27.87 11.01
C TYR A 397 7.42 28.31 11.95
N THR A 398 6.97 29.56 11.87
CA THR A 398 5.95 30.11 12.77
C THR A 398 4.60 29.42 12.59
N PHE A 399 4.22 29.09 11.35
CA PHE A 399 2.94 28.45 11.06
C PHE A 399 2.91 26.97 11.40
N PHE A 400 4.01 26.25 11.15
CA PHE A 400 4.01 24.79 11.19
C PHE A 400 4.98 24.20 12.21
N GLY A 401 6.04 24.91 12.61
CA GLY A 401 7.09 24.42 13.51
C GLY A 401 7.00 24.95 14.95
N ARG A 402 6.39 26.11 15.18
CA ARG A 402 6.28 26.74 16.50
C ARG A 402 5.19 26.06 17.33
N ASN A 403 5.57 25.46 18.46
CA ASN A 403 4.64 24.86 19.41
C ASN A 403 5.21 24.91 20.83
N ASP A 404 4.73 25.85 21.63
CA ASP A 404 5.26 26.19 22.95
C ASP A 404 5.18 25.02 23.95
N MET A 405 4.27 24.05 23.75
CA MET A 405 4.12 22.90 24.66
C MET A 405 5.25 21.86 24.56
N TYR A 406 5.96 21.78 23.43
CA TYR A 406 6.91 20.68 23.16
C TYR A 406 8.37 21.12 23.04
N GLU A 407 8.65 22.43 23.17
CA GLU A 407 10.03 22.94 23.24
C GLU A 407 10.76 22.47 24.52
N SER A 408 10.00 22.17 25.59
CA SER A 408 10.54 21.70 26.88
C SER A 408 10.98 20.24 26.87
N SER A 409 10.67 19.46 25.84
CA SER A 409 10.91 18.00 25.82
C SER A 409 12.38 17.59 25.63
N GLY A 410 13.33 18.53 25.58
CA GLY A 410 14.78 18.24 25.62
C GLY A 410 15.34 17.45 24.43
N LEU A 411 14.57 17.27 23.36
CA LEU A 411 14.95 16.43 22.21
C LEU A 411 15.96 17.03 21.24
N GLY A 412 16.39 18.28 21.45
CA GLY A 412 17.29 18.95 20.51
C GLY A 412 16.71 19.03 19.09
N LEU A 413 15.39 19.11 18.95
CA LEU A 413 14.68 19.14 17.65
C LEU A 413 15.11 20.30 16.77
N ILE A 414 15.44 21.42 17.41
CA ILE A 414 16.00 22.61 16.81
C ILE A 414 17.49 22.64 17.16
N SER A 415 18.34 22.59 16.14
CA SER A 415 19.79 22.74 16.35
C SER A 415 20.10 24.12 16.95
N SER A 416 21.22 24.24 17.65
CA SER A 416 21.69 25.55 18.15
C SER A 416 21.80 26.56 17.01
N ARG A 417 22.24 26.12 15.82
CA ARG A 417 22.34 26.93 14.61
C ARG A 417 20.99 27.43 14.11
N LEU A 418 19.99 26.55 13.99
CA LEU A 418 18.65 26.93 13.55
C LEU A 418 18.01 27.88 14.56
N ARG A 419 18.18 27.64 15.87
CA ARG A 419 17.68 28.53 16.93
C ARG A 419 18.30 29.93 16.84
N THR A 420 19.63 30.01 16.70
CA THR A 420 20.31 31.31 16.53
C THR A 420 19.84 32.03 15.26
N THR A 421 19.62 31.29 14.17
CA THR A 421 19.15 31.86 12.90
C THR A 421 17.72 32.40 13.04
N LEU A 422 16.80 31.64 13.64
CA LEU A 422 15.42 32.08 13.88
C LEU A 422 15.35 33.30 14.82
N ASN A 423 16.16 33.31 15.89
CA ASN A 423 16.25 34.46 16.80
C ASN A 423 16.78 35.70 16.08
N ARG A 424 17.85 35.55 15.27
CA ARG A 424 18.40 36.63 14.44
C ARG A 424 17.34 37.19 13.49
N ILE A 425 16.57 36.34 12.81
CA ILE A 425 15.50 36.77 11.90
C ILE A 425 14.41 37.50 12.69
N GLN A 426 14.01 36.98 13.84
CA GLN A 426 12.99 37.60 14.69
C GLN A 426 13.42 38.99 15.19
N GLU A 427 14.66 39.14 15.65
CA GLU A 427 15.17 40.42 16.18
C GLU A 427 15.40 41.47 15.09
N ASN A 428 15.98 41.06 13.95
CA ASN A 428 16.40 41.97 12.89
C ASN A 428 15.28 42.33 11.91
N LEU A 429 14.38 41.39 11.61
CA LEU A 429 13.46 41.48 10.47
C LEU A 429 11.99 41.65 10.88
N ILE A 430 11.61 41.31 12.11
CA ILE A 430 10.20 41.18 12.51
C ILE A 430 9.81 42.22 13.54
N ASP A 431 8.71 42.94 13.27
CA ASP A 431 8.09 43.83 14.25
C ASP A 431 7.04 43.08 15.08
N MET A 432 7.35 42.83 16.36
CA MET A 432 6.47 42.14 17.30
C MET A 432 5.42 43.05 17.96
N VAL A 433 5.52 44.37 17.80
CA VAL A 433 4.79 45.35 18.64
C VAL A 433 3.27 45.37 18.36
N ARG A 434 2.79 44.82 17.24
CA ARG A 434 1.35 44.85 16.88
C ARG A 434 0.48 43.71 17.41
N GLN A 435 1.04 42.69 18.07
CA GLN A 435 0.22 41.55 18.50
C GLN A 435 -0.63 41.78 19.77
N HIS A 436 -0.39 42.86 20.55
CA HIS A 436 -1.04 42.96 21.87
C HIS A 436 -1.75 44.26 22.27
N LEU A 437 -1.74 45.37 21.52
CA LEU A 437 -2.53 46.55 21.92
C LEU A 437 -3.18 47.31 20.77
N SER A 438 -4.49 47.52 20.91
CA SER A 438 -5.31 48.50 20.21
C SER A 438 -5.11 49.93 20.74
N VAL A 439 -3.87 50.35 21.03
CA VAL A 439 -3.55 51.73 21.42
C VAL A 439 -2.19 52.14 20.83
N PRO A 440 -2.07 53.28 20.13
CA PRO A 440 -0.79 53.77 19.63
C PRO A 440 0.00 54.41 20.78
N LEU A 441 0.96 53.70 21.37
CA LEU A 441 1.99 54.32 22.20
C LEU A 441 3.16 54.82 21.33
N PHE A 442 3.26 56.14 21.25
CA PHE A 442 4.44 56.89 20.85
C PHE A 442 5.56 56.61 21.86
N HIS A 443 6.60 55.88 21.45
CA HIS A 443 8.01 56.13 21.79
C HIS A 443 8.89 55.09 21.09
N GLY A 444 9.56 55.51 20.02
CA GLY A 444 10.54 54.78 19.23
C GLY A 444 10.83 55.60 17.99
N SER A 445 12.11 55.90 17.72
CA SER A 445 12.56 56.69 16.56
C SER A 445 11.95 56.15 15.26
N ALA A 446 11.46 57.05 14.41
CA ALA A 446 10.77 56.69 13.17
C ALA A 446 11.69 56.07 12.10
N GLU A 447 13.01 56.06 12.31
CA GLU A 447 14.00 55.49 11.40
C GLU A 447 14.17 53.98 11.57
N ASP A 448 14.19 53.44 12.80
CA ASP A 448 14.28 51.99 13.06
C ASP A 448 13.00 51.23 12.65
N ARG A 449 11.87 51.94 12.51
CA ARG A 449 10.57 51.37 12.13
C ARG A 449 10.42 51.12 10.63
N LYS A 450 11.33 51.63 9.77
CA LYS A 450 11.20 51.51 8.31
C LYS A 450 11.70 50.18 7.73
N GLU A 451 12.51 49.42 8.47
CA GLU A 451 13.11 48.17 7.97
C GLU A 451 12.45 46.88 8.47
N LYS A 452 11.63 46.94 9.53
CA LYS A 452 10.99 45.73 10.10
C LYS A 452 9.64 45.42 9.47
N VAL A 453 9.40 44.15 9.18
CA VAL A 453 8.20 43.64 8.51
C VAL A 453 7.23 43.07 9.56
N PRO A 454 5.90 43.23 9.40
CA PRO A 454 4.92 42.64 10.31
C PRO A 454 5.01 41.11 10.34
N SER A 455 4.62 40.54 11.49
CA SER A 455 4.62 39.09 11.67
C SER A 455 3.71 38.36 10.68
N PRO A 456 4.11 37.17 10.20
CA PRO A 456 3.34 36.43 9.23
C PRO A 456 2.04 35.89 9.87
N HIS A 457 0.93 35.90 9.11
CA HIS A 457 -0.38 35.42 9.55
C HIS A 457 -0.87 34.23 8.70
N LEU A 458 -1.31 33.16 9.37
CA LEU A 458 -1.88 31.98 8.71
C LEU A 458 -3.36 32.23 8.35
N SER A 459 -3.76 31.85 7.13
CA SER A 459 -5.16 31.92 6.72
C SER A 459 -6.03 30.97 7.54
N GLN A 460 -7.23 31.44 7.93
CA GLN A 460 -8.22 30.67 8.71
C GLN A 460 -8.71 29.41 7.98
N LEU A 461 -8.49 29.31 6.66
CA LEU A 461 -8.84 28.14 5.85
C LEU A 461 -7.93 26.93 6.11
N VAL A 462 -6.76 27.13 6.72
CA VAL A 462 -5.80 26.05 7.00
C VAL A 462 -6.13 25.42 8.35
N VAL A 463 -6.77 24.26 8.33
CA VAL A 463 -7.12 23.50 9.54
C VAL A 463 -5.96 22.59 9.93
N LEU A 464 -5.28 22.93 11.03
CA LEU A 464 -4.14 22.16 11.59
C LEU A 464 -4.52 21.25 12.77
N THR A 465 -5.80 21.23 13.17
CA THR A 465 -6.28 20.54 14.36
C THR A 465 -6.98 19.21 14.08
N ASN A 466 -7.31 18.91 12.82
CA ASN A 466 -8.08 17.73 12.46
C ASN A 466 -7.21 16.45 12.47
N SER A 467 -7.60 15.45 13.29
CA SER A 467 -6.92 14.16 13.39
C SER A 467 -7.05 13.30 12.11
N GLY A 468 -8.15 13.46 11.36
CA GLY A 468 -8.40 12.73 10.12
C GLY A 468 -7.47 13.11 8.97
N THR A 469 -6.93 14.32 8.97
CA THR A 469 -5.93 14.81 7.99
C THR A 469 -4.50 14.79 8.53
N LEU A 470 -4.26 14.04 9.60
CA LEU A 470 -2.97 14.00 10.33
C LEU A 470 -2.50 15.42 10.72
N TYR A 471 -3.39 16.23 11.30
CA TYR A 471 -3.09 17.58 11.81
C TYR A 471 -2.52 18.51 10.71
N GLY A 472 -3.11 18.41 9.52
CA GLY A 472 -2.72 19.19 8.35
C GLY A 472 -1.37 18.77 7.76
N LEU A 473 -1.07 17.46 7.76
CA LEU A 473 0.19 16.93 7.25
C LEU A 473 0.43 17.35 5.79
N ALA A 474 -0.60 17.31 4.95
CA ALA A 474 -0.51 17.73 3.55
C ALA A 474 0.04 19.17 3.42
N GLN A 475 -0.52 20.12 4.19
CA GLN A 475 -0.10 21.52 4.15
C GLN A 475 1.33 21.69 4.69
N ARG A 476 1.66 20.98 5.78
CA ARG A 476 3.01 20.97 6.37
C ARG A 476 4.07 20.46 5.39
N VAL A 477 3.77 19.37 4.68
CA VAL A 477 4.67 18.78 3.67
C VAL A 477 4.84 19.75 2.50
N VAL A 478 3.76 20.27 1.95
CA VAL A 478 3.83 21.19 0.81
C VAL A 478 4.62 22.46 1.18
N ALA A 479 4.38 23.05 2.35
CA ALA A 479 5.10 24.25 2.79
C ALA A 479 6.60 23.98 2.99
N THR A 480 6.94 22.88 3.68
CA THR A 480 8.34 22.53 3.99
C THR A 480 9.11 22.15 2.74
N GLU A 481 8.56 21.27 1.88
CA GLU A 481 9.26 20.85 0.67
C GLU A 481 9.36 21.98 -0.36
N SER A 482 8.40 22.91 -0.39
CA SER A 482 8.55 24.13 -1.21
C SER A 482 9.67 25.03 -0.71
N LEU A 483 9.86 25.15 0.61
CA LEU A 483 10.97 25.90 1.20
C LEU A 483 12.32 25.24 0.91
N VAL A 484 12.40 23.92 1.04
CA VAL A 484 13.64 23.18 0.72
C VAL A 484 13.97 23.28 -0.76
N PHE A 485 12.97 23.15 -1.65
CA PHE A 485 13.17 23.39 -3.06
C PHE A 485 13.68 24.81 -3.33
N LEU A 486 13.10 25.83 -2.66
CA LEU A 486 13.59 27.21 -2.78
C LEU A 486 15.07 27.31 -2.37
N ALA A 487 15.45 26.68 -1.26
CA ALA A 487 16.84 26.64 -0.81
C ALA A 487 17.78 25.99 -1.85
N GLU A 488 17.39 24.86 -2.44
CA GLU A 488 18.14 24.22 -3.53
C GLU A 488 18.28 25.14 -4.75
N GLN A 489 17.23 25.91 -5.10
CA GLN A 489 17.34 26.91 -6.17
C GLN A 489 18.35 28.01 -5.80
N PHE A 490 18.35 28.48 -4.56
CA PHE A 490 19.34 29.45 -4.09
C PHE A 490 20.77 28.89 -4.13
N GLU A 491 20.98 27.63 -3.76
CA GLU A 491 22.29 26.97 -3.87
C GLU A 491 22.77 26.93 -5.32
N SER A 492 21.88 26.62 -6.27
CA SER A 492 22.22 26.65 -7.71
C SER A 492 22.61 28.05 -8.20
N LEU A 493 21.99 29.09 -7.63
CA LEU A 493 22.26 30.49 -7.96
C LEU A 493 23.54 31.04 -7.32
N GLN A 494 24.14 30.34 -6.34
CA GLN A 494 25.30 30.81 -5.58
C GLN A 494 26.46 31.21 -6.50
N SER A 495 26.77 30.37 -7.49
CA SER A 495 27.87 30.62 -8.43
C SER A 495 27.70 31.95 -9.19
N HIS A 496 26.47 32.27 -9.57
CA HIS A 496 26.17 33.52 -10.28
C HIS A 496 26.21 34.72 -9.32
N LEU A 497 25.64 34.60 -8.12
CA LEU A 497 25.68 35.67 -7.11
C LEU A 497 27.13 36.01 -6.69
N ASP A 498 27.99 35.02 -6.57
CA ASP A 498 29.41 35.19 -6.22
C ASP A 498 30.20 35.97 -7.30
N THR A 499 29.80 35.87 -8.57
CA THR A 499 30.43 36.63 -9.68
C THR A 499 30.02 38.09 -9.73
N VAL A 500 28.80 38.42 -9.29
CA VAL A 500 28.25 39.77 -9.33
C VAL A 500 28.62 40.57 -8.07
N MET A 501 28.94 39.89 -6.97
CA MET A 501 29.25 40.51 -5.68
C MET A 501 30.64 41.17 -5.61
N PRO A 502 30.73 42.42 -5.11
CA PRO A 502 32.00 43.07 -4.78
C PRO A 502 32.77 42.28 -3.71
N ALA A 503 34.11 42.19 -3.86
CA ALA A 503 34.97 41.39 -2.99
C ALA A 503 34.80 41.72 -1.48
N ALA A 504 34.59 43.00 -1.14
CA ALA A 504 34.40 43.46 0.24
C ALA A 504 33.14 42.91 0.93
N LYS A 505 32.11 42.53 0.17
CA LYS A 505 30.81 42.09 0.70
C LYS A 505 30.55 40.58 0.53
N LYS A 506 31.50 39.82 -0.04
CA LYS A 506 31.42 38.35 -0.15
C LYS A 506 31.20 37.61 1.18
N PRO A 507 31.74 38.06 2.33
CA PRO A 507 31.48 37.41 3.62
C PRO A 507 29.99 37.37 3.99
N PHE A 508 29.21 38.39 3.62
CA PHE A 508 27.76 38.41 3.87
C PHE A 508 27.04 37.27 3.14
N LEU A 509 27.38 37.06 1.85
CA LEU A 509 26.76 36.01 1.04
C LEU A 509 27.12 34.61 1.57
N GLN A 510 28.40 34.40 1.94
CA GLN A 510 28.84 33.16 2.57
C GLN A 510 28.12 32.91 3.91
N GLN A 511 27.91 33.96 4.70
CA GLN A 511 27.14 33.88 5.94
C GLN A 511 25.67 33.54 5.68
N PHE A 512 25.05 34.09 4.65
CA PHE A 512 23.66 33.77 4.28
C PHE A 512 23.50 32.30 3.85
N TYR A 513 24.36 31.80 2.98
CA TYR A 513 24.32 30.40 2.54
C TYR A 513 24.61 29.42 3.67
N SER A 514 25.63 29.71 4.47
CA SER A 514 25.95 28.87 5.61
C SER A 514 24.87 28.98 6.69
N GLN A 515 24.44 30.16 7.14
CA GLN A 515 23.55 30.24 8.30
C GLN A 515 22.09 29.98 7.95
N THR A 516 21.57 30.54 6.86
CA THR A 516 20.15 30.44 6.52
C THR A 516 19.84 29.33 5.51
N VAL A 517 20.48 29.31 4.34
CA VAL A 517 20.08 28.40 3.25
C VAL A 517 20.29 26.93 3.66
N SER A 518 21.44 26.61 4.26
CA SER A 518 21.71 25.23 4.71
C SER A 518 20.81 24.76 5.85
N THR A 519 20.23 25.68 6.64
CA THR A 519 19.36 25.33 7.78
C THR A 519 17.90 25.11 7.38
N ALA A 520 17.51 25.49 6.16
CA ALA A 520 16.15 25.30 5.65
C ALA A 520 15.71 23.82 5.68
N GLY A 521 16.63 22.88 5.39
CA GLY A 521 16.37 21.45 5.46
C GLY A 521 16.15 20.92 6.89
N GLU A 522 16.70 21.60 7.91
CA GLU A 522 16.57 21.21 9.31
C GLU A 522 15.15 21.42 9.84
N LEU A 523 14.38 22.33 9.23
CA LEU A 523 12.98 22.62 9.59
C LEU A 523 12.03 21.42 9.42
N ARG A 524 12.41 20.41 8.63
CA ARG A 524 11.68 19.15 8.53
C ARG A 524 11.45 18.51 9.90
N LYS A 525 12.48 18.55 10.78
CA LYS A 525 12.43 17.91 12.10
C LYS A 525 11.33 18.50 13.00
N PRO A 526 11.37 19.80 13.37
CA PRO A 526 10.35 20.37 14.26
C PRO A 526 8.93 20.33 13.68
N ILE A 527 8.77 20.52 12.36
CA ILE A 527 7.44 20.54 11.71
C ILE A 527 6.78 19.16 11.74
N TYR A 528 7.53 18.11 11.39
CA TYR A 528 7.02 16.75 11.35
C TYR A 528 6.93 16.11 12.74
N TRP A 529 7.77 16.55 13.69
CA TRP A 529 7.67 16.16 15.09
C TRP A 529 6.30 16.44 15.68
N ILE A 530 5.73 17.62 15.42
CA ILE A 530 4.40 17.99 15.94
C ILE A 530 3.31 17.04 15.41
N VAL A 531 3.44 16.58 14.16
CA VAL A 531 2.51 15.59 13.60
C VAL A 531 2.69 14.26 14.30
N ALA A 532 3.93 13.77 14.45
CA ALA A 532 4.23 12.51 15.12
C ALA A 532 3.73 12.51 16.58
N ALA A 533 3.98 13.58 17.33
CA ALA A 533 3.58 13.74 18.73
C ALA A 533 2.05 13.73 18.93
N LYS A 534 1.28 14.18 17.94
CA LYS A 534 -0.19 14.19 18.00
C LYS A 534 -0.83 12.98 17.33
N ALA A 535 -0.11 12.30 16.45
CA ALA A 535 -0.64 11.20 15.63
C ALA A 535 -0.93 9.94 16.45
N ILE A 536 -0.13 9.70 17.49
CA ILE A 536 -0.25 8.55 18.39
C ILE A 536 -0.52 9.09 19.81
N ASP A 537 -1.50 8.50 20.49
CA ASP A 537 -1.83 8.87 21.87
C ASP A 537 -0.87 8.18 22.87
N TYR A 538 0.27 8.83 23.10
CA TYR A 538 1.28 8.34 24.05
C TYR A 538 0.82 8.41 25.51
N GLU A 539 -0.11 9.30 25.86
CA GLU A 539 -0.62 9.42 27.24
C GLU A 539 -1.47 8.21 27.59
N GLN A 540 -2.36 7.78 26.69
CA GLN A 540 -3.11 6.54 26.86
C GLN A 540 -2.17 5.32 26.99
N MET A 541 -1.04 5.30 26.26
CA MET A 541 -0.06 4.22 26.39
C MET A 541 0.56 4.19 27.79
N LEU A 542 0.94 5.35 28.35
CA LEU A 542 1.47 5.42 29.72
C LEU A 542 0.44 4.95 30.76
N LEU A 543 -0.84 5.28 30.57
CA LEU A 543 -1.92 4.81 31.45
C LEU A 543 -2.09 3.29 31.40
N LEU A 544 -2.04 2.69 30.20
CA LEU A 544 -2.10 1.24 30.03
C LEU A 544 -0.90 0.55 30.68
N MET A 545 0.31 1.09 30.50
CA MET A 545 1.53 0.57 31.13
C MET A 545 1.49 0.67 32.67
N ALA A 546 0.89 1.73 33.21
CA ALA A 546 0.71 1.89 34.66
C ALA A 546 -0.26 0.85 35.26
N GLY A 547 -1.20 0.34 34.46
CA GLY A 547 -2.13 -0.72 34.87
C GLY A 547 -1.51 -2.13 34.87
N VAL A 548 -0.35 -2.33 34.24
CA VAL A 548 0.33 -3.63 34.17
C VAL A 548 1.02 -3.95 35.50
N LYS A 549 0.79 -5.16 36.02
CA LYS A 549 1.52 -5.68 37.18
C LYS A 549 2.82 -6.33 36.73
N TRP A 550 3.94 -5.75 37.13
CA TRP A 550 5.30 -6.23 36.78
C TRP A 550 5.91 -7.17 37.83
N ASP A 551 5.14 -7.57 38.84
CA ASP A 551 5.53 -8.54 39.87
C ASP A 551 4.83 -9.88 39.58
N ILE A 552 5.45 -10.66 38.67
CA ILE A 552 4.91 -11.91 38.15
C ILE A 552 5.84 -13.04 38.55
N LYS A 553 5.29 -14.20 38.93
CA LYS A 553 6.06 -15.39 39.34
C LYS A 553 6.40 -16.35 38.20
N GLU A 554 5.62 -16.33 37.12
CA GLU A 554 5.83 -17.17 35.94
C GLU A 554 5.80 -16.31 34.68
N ILE A 555 6.77 -16.51 33.78
CA ILE A 555 6.81 -15.78 32.50
C ILE A 555 5.64 -16.24 31.64
N MET A 556 4.72 -15.32 31.34
CA MET A 556 3.66 -15.59 30.38
C MET A 556 4.26 -15.66 28.97
N SER A 557 3.79 -16.60 28.15
CA SER A 557 4.23 -16.76 26.75
C SER A 557 3.71 -15.67 25.80
N GLN A 558 2.92 -14.73 26.30
CA GLN A 558 2.25 -13.67 25.55
C GLN A 558 2.74 -12.30 26.02
N HIS A 559 2.86 -11.36 25.07
CA HIS A 559 3.18 -9.96 25.33
C HIS A 559 1.96 -9.20 25.86
N ASN A 560 2.20 -8.02 26.44
CA ASN A 560 1.14 -7.20 27.03
C ASN A 560 0.26 -6.48 25.99
N VAL A 561 -1.00 -6.23 26.37
CA VAL A 561 -2.02 -5.60 25.51
C VAL A 561 -1.61 -4.21 25.00
N TYR A 562 -0.86 -3.44 25.79
CA TYR A 562 -0.42 -2.09 25.37
C TYR A 562 0.47 -2.15 24.11
N VAL A 563 1.24 -3.21 23.91
CA VAL A 563 2.09 -3.39 22.72
C VAL A 563 1.21 -3.55 21.48
N ASP A 564 0.13 -4.33 21.56
CA ASP A 564 -0.81 -4.49 20.45
C ASP A 564 -1.59 -3.20 20.16
N VAL A 565 -1.96 -2.44 21.19
CA VAL A 565 -2.61 -1.12 20.99
C VAL A 565 -1.65 -0.15 20.32
N LEU A 566 -0.40 -0.08 20.78
CA LEU A 566 0.63 0.76 20.16
C LEU A 566 0.86 0.40 18.69
N LEU A 567 0.99 -0.89 18.38
CA LEU A 567 1.15 -1.38 17.01
C LEU A 567 -0.07 -1.07 16.13
N LYS A 568 -1.28 -1.18 16.69
CA LYS A 568 -2.51 -0.79 16.00
C LYS A 568 -2.55 0.70 15.69
N GLU A 569 -2.04 1.55 16.58
CA GLU A 569 -1.88 2.99 16.30
C GLU A 569 -0.85 3.25 15.20
N PHE A 570 0.26 2.51 15.16
CA PHE A 570 1.22 2.58 14.05
C PHE A 570 0.62 2.12 12.71
N GLU A 571 -0.19 1.06 12.70
CA GLU A 571 -0.92 0.62 11.50
C GLU A 571 -1.94 1.66 11.04
N GLN A 572 -2.68 2.27 11.97
CA GLN A 572 -3.61 3.36 11.66
C GLN A 572 -2.88 4.58 11.12
N PHE A 573 -1.75 4.95 11.73
CA PHE A 573 -0.88 6.01 11.23
C PHE A 573 -0.44 5.73 9.80
N ASN A 574 0.03 4.51 9.50
CA ASN A 574 0.45 4.13 8.15
C ASN A 574 -0.71 4.18 7.13
N LYS A 575 -1.92 3.77 7.52
CA LYS A 575 -3.13 3.89 6.69
C LYS A 575 -3.46 5.37 6.41
N ARG A 576 -3.47 6.21 7.45
CA ARG A 576 -3.73 7.65 7.30
C ARG A 576 -2.65 8.34 6.46
N LEU A 577 -1.38 7.95 6.62
CA LEU A 577 -0.26 8.43 5.81
C LEU A 577 -0.44 8.04 4.34
N SER A 578 -0.91 6.82 4.08
CA SER A 578 -1.26 6.33 2.74
C SER A 578 -2.48 7.04 2.14
N ASP A 579 -3.40 7.54 2.95
CA ASP A 579 -4.52 8.35 2.47
C ASP A 579 -4.09 9.79 2.14
N VAL A 580 -3.21 10.37 2.95
CA VAL A 580 -2.60 11.68 2.65
C VAL A 580 -1.72 11.58 1.39
N SER A 581 -1.02 10.46 1.18
CA SER A 581 -0.18 10.27 -0.02
C SER A 581 -0.97 10.26 -1.33
N LYS A 582 -2.29 9.98 -1.28
CA LYS A 582 -3.22 10.11 -2.42
C LYS A 582 -3.53 11.57 -2.75
N GLN A 583 -3.54 12.45 -1.76
CA GLN A 583 -3.83 13.88 -1.93
C GLN A 583 -2.57 14.68 -2.29
N VAL A 584 -1.46 14.39 -1.61
CA VAL A 584 -0.17 15.06 -1.81
C VAL A 584 0.92 14.00 -1.86
N ARG A 585 1.79 14.07 -2.86
CA ARG A 585 2.98 13.21 -2.94
C ARG A 585 3.86 13.44 -1.70
N ILE A 586 4.18 12.37 -0.97
CA ILE A 586 5.09 12.44 0.18
C ILE A 586 6.47 11.93 -0.27
N PRO A 587 7.52 12.78 -0.28
CA PRO A 587 8.87 12.34 -0.59
C PRO A 587 9.38 11.31 0.42
N LEU A 588 10.22 10.38 -0.02
CA LEU A 588 10.85 9.39 0.87
C LEU A 588 11.60 10.01 2.06
N PRO A 589 12.37 11.12 1.90
CA PRO A 589 13.00 11.80 3.04
C PRO A 589 12.00 12.27 4.10
N VAL A 590 10.81 12.72 3.68
CA VAL A 590 9.74 13.16 4.60
C VAL A 590 9.14 11.98 5.34
N SER A 591 8.81 10.91 4.61
CA SER A 591 8.31 9.66 5.20
C SER A 591 9.30 9.12 6.24
N ASN A 592 10.60 9.12 5.91
CA ASN A 592 11.65 8.66 6.81
C ASN A 592 11.71 9.49 8.10
N VAL A 593 11.65 10.83 8.01
CA VAL A 593 11.68 11.71 9.18
C VAL A 593 10.41 11.53 10.05
N LEU A 594 9.24 11.37 9.42
CA LEU A 594 7.99 11.10 10.15
C LEU A 594 8.07 9.80 10.94
N TRP A 595 8.48 8.71 10.28
CA TRP A 595 8.66 7.42 10.93
C TRP A 595 9.74 7.46 12.01
N GLU A 596 10.86 8.15 11.77
CA GLU A 596 11.91 8.34 12.77
C GLU A 596 11.35 8.99 14.05
N HIS A 597 10.55 10.04 13.90
CA HIS A 597 9.94 10.74 15.03
C HIS A 597 8.89 9.90 15.77
N CYS A 598 8.00 9.21 15.05
CA CYS A 598 6.99 8.33 15.67
C CYS A 598 7.66 7.21 16.49
N ILE A 599 8.73 6.60 15.95
CA ILE A 599 9.48 5.53 16.62
C ILE A 599 10.23 6.07 17.83
N ARG A 600 10.94 7.19 17.70
CA ARG A 600 11.66 7.82 18.80
C ARG A 600 10.72 8.19 19.96
N LEU A 601 9.56 8.76 19.65
CA LEU A 601 8.55 9.05 20.64
C LEU A 601 8.06 7.80 21.34
N ALA A 602 7.69 6.76 20.59
CA ALA A 602 7.25 5.48 21.17
C ALA A 602 8.31 4.87 22.10
N ASN A 603 9.57 4.80 21.66
CA ASN A 603 10.68 4.26 22.45
C ASN A 603 10.90 5.04 23.75
N ARG A 604 10.75 6.38 23.72
CA ARG A 604 10.83 7.21 24.92
C ARG A 604 9.65 7.00 25.86
N THR A 605 8.43 6.91 25.32
CA THR A 605 7.23 6.59 26.09
C THR A 605 7.35 5.22 26.76
N LEU A 606 7.93 4.22 26.09
CA LEU A 606 8.20 2.91 26.70
C LEU A 606 9.16 3.01 27.88
N VAL A 607 10.29 3.72 27.72
CA VAL A 607 11.24 3.93 28.83
C VAL A 607 10.62 4.71 29.98
N GLU A 608 9.82 5.74 29.67
CA GLU A 608 9.07 6.49 30.69
C GLU A 608 8.08 5.58 31.43
N GLY A 609 7.33 4.74 30.71
CA GLY A 609 6.43 3.75 31.29
C GLY A 609 7.16 2.73 32.18
N TYR A 610 8.29 2.17 31.72
CA TYR A 610 9.11 1.26 32.52
C TYR A 610 9.72 1.93 33.76
N SER A 611 10.11 3.21 33.64
CA SER A 611 10.64 3.97 34.77
C SER A 611 9.61 4.25 35.87
N ASN A 612 8.31 4.26 35.55
CA ASN A 612 7.25 4.52 36.54
C ASN A 612 6.83 3.26 37.31
N VAL A 613 7.39 2.10 36.99
CA VAL A 613 7.12 0.84 37.67
C VAL A 613 7.68 0.88 39.10
N LYS A 614 6.87 0.53 40.11
CA LYS A 614 7.30 0.58 41.52
C LYS A 614 7.95 -0.72 42.02
N LYS A 615 7.52 -1.87 41.50
CA LYS A 615 8.01 -3.21 41.85
C LYS A 615 8.10 -4.05 40.58
N CYS A 616 9.21 -4.73 40.37
CA CYS A 616 9.46 -5.53 39.18
C CYS A 616 10.23 -6.80 39.53
N SER A 617 9.65 -7.98 39.25
CA SER A 617 10.31 -9.28 39.43
C SER A 617 11.28 -9.58 38.28
N ASN A 618 12.13 -10.61 38.42
CA ASN A 618 13.06 -11.00 37.35
C ASN A 618 12.31 -11.46 36.09
N GLU A 619 11.19 -12.14 36.29
CA GLU A 619 10.24 -12.58 35.26
C GLU A 619 9.54 -11.38 34.61
N GLY A 620 9.18 -10.35 35.40
CA GLY A 620 8.63 -9.10 34.89
C GLY A 620 9.61 -8.32 34.00
N ARG A 621 10.91 -8.34 34.32
CA ARG A 621 11.97 -7.75 33.46
C ARG A 621 12.12 -8.51 32.15
N ALA A 622 12.06 -9.84 32.20
CA ALA A 622 12.06 -10.67 30.99
C ALA A 622 10.81 -10.37 30.13
N LEU A 623 9.65 -10.13 30.75
CA LEU A 623 8.45 -9.70 30.04
C LEU A 623 8.61 -8.33 29.36
N MET A 624 9.25 -7.34 30.01
CA MET A 624 9.58 -6.05 29.36
C MET A 624 10.44 -6.23 28.10
N GLN A 625 11.39 -7.16 28.16
CA GLN A 625 12.25 -7.48 27.02
C GLN A 625 11.47 -8.18 25.90
N LEU A 626 10.58 -9.12 26.24
CA LEU A 626 9.70 -9.79 25.27
C LEU A 626 8.73 -8.80 24.60
N ASP A 627 8.11 -7.91 25.38
CA ASP A 627 7.22 -6.86 24.88
C ASP A 627 7.95 -5.97 23.85
N PHE A 628 9.16 -5.52 24.19
CA PHE A 628 9.95 -4.69 23.30
C PHE A 628 10.42 -5.42 22.05
N GLN A 629 10.83 -6.69 22.17
CA GLN A 629 11.19 -7.51 21.00
C GLN A 629 10.01 -7.71 20.07
N GLN A 630 8.82 -7.96 20.60
CA GLN A 630 7.61 -8.13 19.81
C GLN A 630 7.21 -6.82 19.10
N PHE A 631 7.33 -5.69 19.80
CA PHE A 631 7.14 -4.37 19.21
C PHE A 631 8.10 -4.17 18.02
N LEU A 632 9.40 -4.44 18.20
CA LEU A 632 10.39 -4.32 17.13
C LEU A 632 10.08 -5.24 15.95
N MET A 633 9.83 -6.54 16.17
CA MET A 633 9.59 -7.51 15.08
C MET A 633 8.40 -7.12 14.19
N LYS A 634 7.34 -6.56 14.78
CA LYS A 634 6.17 -6.09 14.02
C LYS A 634 6.41 -4.70 13.40
N LEU A 635 7.09 -3.79 14.09
CA LEU A 635 7.47 -2.47 13.55
C LEU A 635 8.35 -2.59 12.30
N GLU A 636 9.27 -3.56 12.30
CA GLU A 636 10.16 -3.86 11.16
C GLU A 636 9.42 -4.27 9.88
N LYS A 637 8.18 -4.76 9.99
CA LYS A 637 7.33 -5.07 8.83
C LYS A 637 6.60 -3.84 8.30
N LEU A 638 6.48 -2.79 9.11
CA LEU A 638 5.77 -1.55 8.77
C LEU A 638 6.71 -0.48 8.19
N THR A 639 8.01 -0.56 8.48
CA THR A 639 8.99 0.47 8.07
C THR A 639 10.27 -0.13 7.49
N ASP A 640 10.79 0.47 6.43
CA ASP A 640 12.10 0.12 5.85
C ASP A 640 13.28 0.87 6.51
N LEU A 641 13.04 1.64 7.59
CA LEU A 641 14.08 2.40 8.28
C LEU A 641 15.07 1.49 8.99
N ARG A 642 16.33 1.52 8.53
CA ARG A 642 17.46 0.80 9.14
C ARG A 642 18.65 1.75 9.31
N PRO A 643 19.24 1.88 10.51
CA PRO A 643 18.88 1.27 11.81
C PRO A 643 17.62 1.88 12.46
N ILE A 644 17.00 1.15 13.40
CA ILE A 644 15.82 1.63 14.14
C ILE A 644 16.25 2.72 15.12
N PRO A 645 15.66 3.93 15.07
CA PRO A 645 16.00 5.04 15.96
C PRO A 645 15.79 4.68 17.44
N ASP A 646 16.75 5.06 18.28
CA ASP A 646 16.68 4.94 19.75
C ASP A 646 16.37 3.50 20.24
N LYS A 647 16.70 2.47 19.45
CA LYS A 647 16.58 1.06 19.89
C LYS A 647 17.51 0.77 21.07
N GLU A 648 18.76 1.19 20.95
CA GLU A 648 19.77 1.01 22.00
C GLU A 648 19.40 1.72 23.29
N PHE A 649 18.69 2.85 23.21
CA PHE A 649 18.18 3.59 24.37
C PHE A 649 17.23 2.73 25.22
N VAL A 650 16.29 2.02 24.60
CA VAL A 650 15.37 1.14 25.36
C VAL A 650 16.08 -0.12 25.86
N GLU A 651 16.87 -0.78 25.01
CA GLU A 651 17.57 -2.01 25.40
C GLU A 651 18.56 -1.77 26.53
N THR A 652 19.29 -0.66 26.49
CA THR A 652 20.27 -0.30 27.51
C THR A 652 19.58 -0.02 28.84
N TYR A 653 18.41 0.64 28.83
CA TYR A 653 17.61 0.84 30.03
C TYR A 653 17.08 -0.48 30.62
N ILE A 654 16.59 -1.41 29.79
CA ILE A 654 16.14 -2.74 30.26
C ILE A 654 17.33 -3.54 30.82
N LYS A 655 18.48 -3.52 30.14
CA LYS A 655 19.72 -4.16 30.61
C LYS A 655 20.21 -3.56 31.92
N ALA A 656 19.98 -2.27 32.15
CA ALA A 656 20.34 -1.60 33.38
C ALA A 656 19.66 -2.20 34.62
N TYR A 657 18.53 -2.93 34.46
CA TYR A 657 17.93 -3.66 35.58
C TYR A 657 18.80 -4.80 36.12
N TYR A 658 19.75 -5.31 35.33
CA TYR A 658 20.60 -6.45 35.67
C TYR A 658 22.01 -6.06 36.12
N LEU A 659 22.31 -4.75 36.19
CA LEU A 659 23.65 -4.25 36.54
C LEU A 659 23.95 -4.37 38.04
N THR A 660 25.24 -4.52 38.37
CA THR A 660 25.74 -4.51 39.75
C THR A 660 25.92 -3.08 40.29
N GLU A 661 26.18 -2.91 41.59
CA GLU A 661 26.36 -1.59 42.23
C GLU A 661 27.43 -0.70 41.54
N ASN A 662 28.59 -1.29 41.22
CA ASN A 662 29.71 -0.56 40.64
C ASN A 662 29.43 -0.16 39.19
N ASP A 663 28.79 -1.05 38.43
CA ASP A 663 28.43 -0.80 37.04
C ASP A 663 27.30 0.24 36.93
N MET A 664 26.38 0.27 37.90
CA MET A 664 25.34 1.29 37.99
C MET A 664 25.92 2.69 38.24
N GLU A 665 26.95 2.83 39.07
CA GLU A 665 27.62 4.13 39.26
C GLU A 665 28.30 4.63 37.98
N GLN A 666 28.89 3.72 37.19
CA GLN A 666 29.46 4.04 35.87
C GLN A 666 28.38 4.35 34.84
N PHE A 667 27.28 3.61 34.85
CA PHE A 667 26.13 3.80 33.96
C PHE A 667 25.54 5.20 34.11
N ILE A 668 25.30 5.63 35.35
CA ILE A 668 24.76 6.96 35.67
C ILE A 668 25.71 8.08 35.19
N LYS A 669 27.03 7.89 35.28
CA LYS A 669 28.02 8.88 34.81
C LYS A 669 28.11 8.96 33.28
N ASN A 670 27.92 7.84 32.59
CA ASN A 670 28.10 7.73 31.14
C ASN A 670 26.82 8.05 30.34
N HIS A 671 25.64 7.75 30.88
CA HIS A 671 24.37 7.90 30.15
C HIS A 671 23.60 9.16 30.56
N ARG A 672 23.91 10.30 29.92
CA ARG A 672 23.23 11.59 30.12
C ARG A 672 21.90 11.74 29.37
N GLU A 673 21.48 10.70 28.66
CA GLU A 673 20.28 10.71 27.81
C GLU A 673 18.98 10.46 28.57
N TYR A 674 19.07 9.85 29.77
CA TYR A 674 17.93 9.56 30.64
C TYR A 674 17.63 10.73 31.59
N SER A 675 16.36 10.91 31.91
CA SER A 675 15.94 11.90 32.90
C SER A 675 16.37 11.48 34.32
N MET A 676 16.66 12.47 35.17
CA MET A 676 16.92 12.28 36.61
C MET A 676 15.84 11.42 37.30
N LYS A 677 14.57 11.65 36.93
CA LYS A 677 13.44 10.86 37.45
C LYS A 677 13.54 9.39 37.03
N GLN A 678 13.93 9.13 35.77
CA GLN A 678 14.08 7.78 35.24
C GLN A 678 15.23 7.04 35.93
N LEU A 679 16.38 7.70 36.09
CA LEU A 679 17.53 7.13 36.80
C LEU A 679 17.24 6.90 38.29
N ALA A 680 16.60 7.86 38.97
CA ALA A 680 16.21 7.71 40.37
C ALA A 680 15.22 6.55 40.57
N ASN A 681 14.24 6.40 39.69
CA ASN A 681 13.29 5.30 39.75
C ASN A 681 13.93 3.95 39.42
N LEU A 682 14.83 3.89 38.44
CA LEU A 682 15.61 2.69 38.14
C LEU A 682 16.41 2.23 39.37
N VAL A 683 17.12 3.16 40.03
CA VAL A 683 17.84 2.91 41.30
C VAL A 683 16.86 2.44 42.40
N ASN A 684 15.65 2.98 42.47
CA ASN A 684 14.67 2.56 43.47
C ASN A 684 14.12 1.13 43.24
N VAL A 685 13.98 0.70 41.98
CA VAL A 685 13.39 -0.60 41.60
C VAL A 685 14.42 -1.72 41.55
N CYS A 686 15.60 -1.47 40.96
CA CYS A 686 16.70 -2.45 40.90
C CYS A 686 17.16 -2.87 42.30
N LEU A 687 17.08 -1.96 43.27
CA LEU A 687 17.75 -2.08 44.56
C LEU A 687 16.81 -2.43 45.72
N GLY A 688 15.52 -2.69 45.45
CA GLY A 688 14.52 -3.01 46.48
C GLY A 688 14.70 -4.38 47.15
N SER A 689 15.46 -5.30 46.54
CA SER A 689 15.58 -6.69 46.98
C SER A 689 16.99 -7.15 47.37
N HIS A 690 18.06 -6.44 47.00
CA HIS A 690 19.43 -6.98 47.11
C HIS A 690 20.52 -6.07 47.72
N ILE A 691 20.26 -4.80 48.08
CA ILE A 691 21.34 -3.82 48.37
C ILE A 691 21.13 -2.98 49.65
N ASN A 692 22.25 -2.61 50.28
CA ASN A 692 22.33 -1.93 51.56
C ASN A 692 21.83 -0.45 51.47
N LYS A 693 21.07 0.03 52.47
CA LYS A 693 20.42 1.37 52.48
C LYS A 693 21.40 2.53 52.23
N LYS A 694 22.67 2.37 52.64
CA LYS A 694 23.77 3.34 52.47
C LYS A 694 24.26 3.46 51.02
N ALA A 695 24.28 2.35 50.27
CA ALA A 695 24.68 2.35 48.86
C ALA A 695 23.62 3.05 47.97
N ARG A 696 22.34 2.85 48.27
CA ARG A 696 21.22 3.56 47.61
C ARG A 696 21.32 5.09 47.80
N GLN A 697 21.63 5.55 49.01
CA GLN A 697 21.82 6.99 49.26
C GLN A 697 23.03 7.56 48.50
N LYS A 698 24.12 6.79 48.39
CA LYS A 698 25.31 7.18 47.61
C LYS A 698 24.99 7.34 46.12
N LEU A 699 24.23 6.42 45.53
CA LEU A 699 23.85 6.49 44.12
C LEU A 699 22.87 7.63 43.82
N LEU A 700 21.89 7.88 44.71
CA LEU A 700 21.00 9.03 44.58
C LEU A 700 21.76 10.37 44.70
N ALA A 701 22.74 10.46 45.61
CA ALA A 701 23.60 11.63 45.71
C ALA A 701 24.48 11.82 44.45
N ALA A 702 24.97 10.72 43.85
CA ALA A 702 25.72 10.78 42.59
C ALA A 702 24.87 11.24 41.40
N ILE A 703 23.57 10.95 41.41
CA ILE A 703 22.60 11.49 40.44
C ILE A 703 22.45 13.00 40.65
N ASP A 704 22.20 13.47 41.87
CA ASP A 704 22.07 14.90 42.19
C ASP A 704 23.33 15.72 41.88
N ASP A 705 24.53 15.14 42.03
CA ASP A 705 25.80 15.80 41.69
C ASP A 705 26.02 15.98 40.18
N ILE A 706 25.30 15.25 39.30
CA ILE A 706 25.39 15.43 37.83
C ILE A 706 24.73 16.74 37.38
N ASP A 707 23.73 17.22 38.12
CA ASP A 707 22.99 18.45 37.81
C ASP A 707 23.66 19.71 38.37
N ARG A 708 24.60 19.57 39.31
CA ARG A 708 25.38 20.72 39.77
C ARG A 708 26.21 21.25 38.59
N PRO A 709 25.99 22.49 38.12
CA PRO A 709 26.86 23.08 37.12
C PRO A 709 28.27 23.04 37.71
N LYS A 710 29.21 22.40 37.00
CA LYS A 710 30.63 22.49 37.35
C LYS A 710 30.94 23.98 37.44
N ARG A 711 31.18 24.47 38.66
CA ARG A 711 31.59 25.85 38.94
C ARG A 711 32.87 26.18 38.20
#